data_AF-D3UIZ2-F1
#
_entry.id   AF-D3UIZ2-F1
#
_cell.length_a   1.000
_cell.length_b   1.000
_cell.length_c   1.000
_cell.angle_alpha   90.00
_cell.angle_beta   90.00
_cell.angle_gamma   90.00
#
_symmetry.space_group_name_H-M   'P 1'
#
loop_
_entity.id
_entity.type
_entity.pdbx_description
1 polymer ?
#
loop_
_entity_poly.entity_id
_entity_poly.type
_entity_poly.pdbx_seq_one_letter_code
_entity_poly.pdbx_strand_id
1 'polypeptide(L)'
;MFIQKISICNLFAYYGKVDVEFRQNDSKNLYCIYGDNGFGKTSFIRCAKLLFLGLDSAIVQRFYKKDIGQKQLLFGNNEWSGIINKSALKEGLDEYYVAFEGLLDDGPFCLKRSFEDVLQREIKECLYLEIDGEVYMDDLARERLNRILPSLFVEFFFFDGEEIEEISNNIHSGLREKMESILQITPVDLLIQGLRTTKKNLILQQEKNQETKDHLSLLDSRIEHQNKELEISESIIQRFSDTEKQKLEEKERLKIDLQDLIANNDIQRRDLIHEKDRIDAQMQQQKADLKDNLKYIVPLANRKILQELEQHIEALKEHTDRKDIEGYKRCVEKISRDMLDGVIGKYSTTDQQKKSLGDIVLGVLKDLEHRLSEEGYPQGILPNEAIQSITSNLIRIESSALEKHVESLCKLKKDLRYVKERIDELNVDDVLAAKKEEIQFSIKELEDEIKKKQEEKESKKEECRRLKDGIDRSQKERDLLYSKINTERIEKQLEILRGLEKIFEAYKQRLILTLKDNLCDGILRHYKKLIPNDNLAKIEIDSNFKITIKDLNDEMINVANQSSGQKQILAIAIFWTLSALSGSKIPLIIDTPLSRIDATNRHNIITNYYHQNNQVIILPHNGEMTIREYEVAQDSIAGLYKIENSDDRGHAKIKAAQKDAVL
;
A
#
# COMPACT_ATOMS: atom_id res chain seq x y z
N MET A 1 30.76 -25.47 3.56
CA MET A 1 29.96 -26.49 2.85
C MET A 1 29.83 -26.13 1.37
N PHE A 2 30.06 -27.09 0.49
CA PHE A 2 29.85 -27.00 -0.95
C PHE A 2 29.07 -28.25 -1.39
N ILE A 3 27.92 -28.08 -2.05
CA ILE A 3 27.10 -29.17 -2.57
C ILE A 3 27.59 -29.50 -3.98
N GLN A 4 28.12 -30.70 -4.16
CA GLN A 4 28.55 -31.20 -5.47
C GLN A 4 27.39 -31.85 -6.23
N LYS A 5 26.44 -32.46 -5.53
CA LYS A 5 25.33 -33.16 -6.17
C LYS A 5 24.06 -33.06 -5.35
N ILE A 6 22.94 -32.81 -6.03
CA ILE A 6 21.60 -32.92 -5.48
C ILE A 6 20.86 -34.00 -6.25
N SER A 7 20.33 -34.99 -5.53
CA SER A 7 19.53 -36.08 -6.07
C SER A 7 18.12 -36.02 -5.50
N ILE A 8 17.10 -35.98 -6.34
CA ILE A 8 15.68 -36.00 -5.95
C ILE A 8 15.04 -37.22 -6.62
N CYS A 9 14.40 -38.09 -5.84
CA CYS A 9 13.72 -39.28 -6.34
C CYS A 9 12.25 -39.29 -5.94
N ASN A 10 11.35 -39.25 -6.93
CA ASN A 10 9.90 -39.40 -6.77
C ASN A 10 9.22 -38.38 -5.81
N LEU A 11 9.77 -37.16 -5.68
CA LEU A 11 9.22 -36.09 -4.84
C LEU A 11 8.71 -34.91 -5.71
N PHE A 12 7.55 -34.36 -5.34
CA PHE A 12 6.87 -33.27 -6.02
C PHE A 12 6.79 -33.46 -7.55
N ALA A 13 7.39 -32.56 -8.33
CA ALA A 13 7.41 -32.58 -9.79
C ALA A 13 8.47 -33.53 -10.37
N TYR A 14 9.32 -34.16 -9.55
CA TYR A 14 10.43 -35.00 -10.00
C TYR A 14 10.03 -36.48 -9.94
N TYR A 15 9.82 -37.08 -11.12
CA TYR A 15 9.56 -38.51 -11.28
C TYR A 15 10.87 -39.26 -11.60
N GLY A 16 11.04 -40.42 -10.97
CA GLY A 16 12.28 -41.18 -11.02
C GLY A 16 13.42 -40.44 -10.32
N LYS A 17 14.65 -40.93 -10.51
CA LYS A 17 15.86 -40.29 -9.99
C LYS A 17 16.28 -39.12 -10.90
N VAL A 18 16.32 -37.92 -10.33
CA VAL A 18 16.77 -36.69 -11.00
C VAL A 18 17.99 -36.15 -10.25
N ASP A 19 19.12 -36.12 -10.95
CA ASP A 19 20.41 -35.70 -10.41
C ASP A 19 20.86 -34.38 -11.05
N VAL A 20 21.36 -33.45 -10.25
CA VAL A 20 22.07 -32.25 -10.72
C VAL A 20 23.43 -32.17 -10.04
N GLU A 21 24.48 -32.01 -10.84
CA GLU A 21 25.87 -31.96 -10.40
C GLU A 21 26.46 -30.57 -10.59
N PHE A 22 27.02 -30.00 -9.52
CA PHE A 22 27.68 -28.70 -9.47
C PHE A 22 29.19 -28.88 -9.34
N ARG A 23 29.93 -28.32 -10.30
CA ARG A 23 31.40 -28.40 -10.32
C ARG A 23 32.01 -27.18 -9.67
N GLN A 24 32.73 -27.39 -8.57
CA GLN A 24 33.43 -26.33 -7.87
C GLN A 24 34.43 -25.62 -8.78
N ASN A 25 34.46 -24.29 -8.69
CA ASN A 25 35.40 -23.43 -9.41
C ASN A 25 35.96 -22.39 -8.44
N ASP A 26 37.27 -22.18 -8.45
CA ASP A 26 37.96 -21.29 -7.50
C ASP A 26 37.63 -19.81 -7.71
N SER A 27 37.18 -19.46 -8.93
CA SER A 27 36.88 -18.08 -9.33
C SER A 27 35.38 -17.79 -9.51
N LYS A 28 34.55 -18.83 -9.55
CA LYS A 28 33.13 -18.74 -9.88
C LYS A 28 32.29 -19.55 -8.90
N ASN A 29 31.25 -18.93 -8.34
CA ASN A 29 30.43 -19.53 -7.27
C ASN A 29 28.93 -19.56 -7.58
N LEU A 30 28.48 -18.99 -8.71
CA LEU A 30 27.07 -18.87 -9.06
C LEU A 30 26.63 -19.98 -10.03
N TYR A 31 25.55 -20.67 -9.71
CA TYR A 31 24.93 -21.71 -10.53
C TYR A 31 23.49 -21.31 -10.82
N CYS A 32 23.08 -21.35 -12.09
CA CYS A 32 21.73 -20.94 -12.48
C CYS A 32 20.94 -22.13 -13.00
N ILE A 33 19.77 -22.38 -12.42
CA ILE A 33 18.83 -23.42 -12.85
C ILE A 33 17.57 -22.75 -13.42
N TYR A 34 17.51 -22.62 -14.73
CA TYR A 34 16.41 -21.96 -15.42
C TYR A 34 15.19 -22.85 -15.53
N GLY A 35 14.00 -22.29 -15.41
CA GLY A 35 12.75 -23.01 -15.63
C GLY A 35 11.57 -22.08 -15.76
N ASP A 36 10.58 -22.49 -16.56
CA ASP A 36 9.32 -21.76 -16.67
C ASP A 36 8.47 -21.94 -15.40
N ASN A 37 7.46 -21.09 -15.26
CA ASN A 37 6.56 -21.17 -14.12
C ASN A 37 5.79 -22.50 -14.13
N GLY A 38 5.79 -23.20 -13.00
CA GLY A 38 5.17 -24.51 -12.85
C GLY A 38 6.03 -25.69 -13.30
N PHE A 39 7.29 -25.48 -13.70
CA PHE A 39 8.17 -26.57 -14.15
C PHE A 39 8.86 -27.32 -13.00
N GLY A 40 8.80 -26.81 -11.77
CA GLY A 40 9.33 -27.49 -10.58
C GLY A 40 10.42 -26.74 -9.80
N LYS A 41 10.61 -25.43 -10.05
CA LYS A 41 11.57 -24.59 -9.30
C LYS A 41 11.26 -24.54 -7.80
N THR A 42 10.04 -24.17 -7.45
CA THR A 42 9.58 -24.18 -6.04
C THR A 42 9.63 -25.59 -5.44
N SER A 43 9.36 -26.63 -6.25
CA SER A 43 9.52 -28.03 -5.82
C SER A 43 10.97 -28.37 -5.47
N PHE A 44 11.95 -27.83 -6.20
CA PHE A 44 13.37 -28.01 -5.92
C PHE A 44 13.76 -27.46 -4.55
N ILE A 45 13.35 -26.22 -4.25
CA ILE A 45 13.61 -25.58 -2.95
C ILE A 45 12.89 -26.32 -1.82
N ARG A 46 11.64 -26.73 -2.04
CA ARG A 46 10.89 -27.51 -1.05
C ARG A 46 11.56 -28.86 -0.75
N CYS A 47 12.14 -29.54 -1.75
CA CYS A 47 12.97 -30.72 -1.51
C CYS A 47 14.19 -30.40 -0.64
N ALA A 48 14.90 -29.31 -0.93
CA ALA A 48 16.03 -28.87 -0.12
C ALA A 48 15.61 -28.60 1.34
N LYS A 49 14.52 -27.88 1.56
CA LYS A 49 13.96 -27.63 2.90
C LYS A 49 13.56 -28.93 3.61
N LEU A 50 12.89 -29.83 2.91
CA LEU A 50 12.47 -31.13 3.44
C LEU A 50 13.67 -31.94 3.93
N LEU A 51 14.78 -31.95 3.18
CA LEU A 51 16.03 -32.62 3.56
C LEU A 51 16.53 -32.19 4.93
N PHE A 52 16.54 -30.89 5.23
CA PHE A 52 17.07 -30.37 6.50
C PHE A 52 16.07 -30.42 7.65
N LEU A 53 14.78 -30.19 7.37
CA LEU A 53 13.78 -29.91 8.41
C LEU A 53 12.93 -31.11 8.81
N GLY A 54 12.64 -32.00 7.86
CA GLY A 54 11.71 -33.11 8.06
C GLY A 54 10.24 -32.73 8.18
N LEU A 55 9.38 -33.74 8.30
CA LEU A 55 7.92 -33.58 8.26
C LEU A 55 7.34 -32.87 9.49
N ASP A 56 8.01 -32.96 10.64
CA ASP A 56 7.55 -32.38 11.91
C ASP A 56 7.80 -30.87 12.02
N SER A 57 8.55 -30.29 11.10
CA SER A 57 8.84 -28.86 11.14
C SER A 57 7.62 -28.02 10.74
N ALA A 58 7.31 -27.01 11.55
CA ALA A 58 6.29 -25.99 11.24
C ALA A 58 6.53 -25.28 9.89
N ILE A 59 7.76 -25.27 9.39
CA ILE A 59 8.13 -24.71 8.09
C ILE A 59 7.63 -25.61 6.95
N VAL A 60 7.81 -26.94 7.09
CA VAL A 60 7.39 -27.92 6.07
C VAL A 60 5.87 -28.06 6.08
N GLN A 61 5.22 -27.91 7.23
CA GLN A 61 3.76 -27.82 7.33
C GLN A 61 3.20 -26.61 6.55
N ARG A 62 3.92 -25.47 6.55
CA ARG A 62 3.56 -24.25 5.79
C ARG A 62 3.67 -24.40 4.27
N PHE A 63 4.19 -25.50 3.74
CA PHE A 63 4.06 -25.80 2.29
C PHE A 63 2.60 -25.84 1.85
N TYR A 64 1.69 -26.10 2.80
CA TYR A 64 0.26 -25.97 2.63
C TYR A 64 -0.32 -24.97 3.64
N LYS A 65 -1.25 -24.11 3.21
CA LYS A 65 -1.77 -22.98 4.02
C LYS A 65 -2.63 -23.38 5.23
N LYS A 66 -2.92 -24.67 5.43
CA LYS A 66 -3.75 -25.19 6.53
C LYS A 66 -2.98 -26.25 7.29
N ASP A 67 -3.16 -26.30 8.60
CA ASP A 67 -2.62 -27.39 9.42
C ASP A 67 -3.25 -28.73 8.99
N ILE A 68 -2.40 -29.63 8.47
CA ILE A 68 -2.80 -30.95 8.01
C ILE A 68 -1.90 -32.01 8.63
N GLY A 69 -2.44 -33.21 8.84
CA GLY A 69 -1.64 -34.32 9.36
C GLY A 69 -0.55 -34.74 8.35
N GLN A 70 0.57 -35.29 8.84
CA GLN A 70 1.71 -35.73 8.02
C GLN A 70 1.31 -36.58 6.80
N LYS A 71 0.34 -37.49 6.97
CA LYS A 71 -0.17 -38.33 5.86
C LYS A 71 -0.80 -37.50 4.74
N GLN A 72 -1.55 -36.46 5.08
CA GLN A 72 -2.17 -35.56 4.09
C GLN A 72 -1.13 -34.65 3.44
N LEU A 73 -0.10 -34.24 4.18
CA LEU A 73 1.01 -33.46 3.64
C LEU A 73 1.79 -34.26 2.58
N LEU A 74 2.00 -35.55 2.83
CA LEU A 74 2.71 -36.45 1.91
C LEU A 74 1.88 -36.87 0.70
N PHE A 75 0.66 -37.37 0.90
CA PHE A 75 -0.17 -37.92 -0.20
C PHE A 75 -1.10 -36.90 -0.86
N GLY A 76 -1.26 -35.72 -0.27
CA GLY A 76 -2.18 -34.70 -0.76
C GLY A 76 -3.63 -34.90 -0.32
N ASN A 77 -4.46 -33.95 -0.72
CA ASN A 77 -5.91 -33.96 -0.59
C ASN A 77 -6.53 -33.33 -1.86
N ASN A 78 -7.80 -32.90 -1.83
CA ASN A 78 -8.45 -32.29 -2.99
C ASN A 78 -7.82 -30.92 -3.39
N GLU A 79 -7.16 -30.24 -2.47
CA GLU A 79 -6.60 -28.89 -2.62
C GLU A 79 -5.05 -28.88 -2.68
N TRP A 80 -4.39 -29.98 -2.31
CA TRP A 80 -2.94 -30.14 -2.24
C TRP A 80 -2.49 -31.43 -2.96
N SER A 81 -1.46 -31.36 -3.80
CA SER A 81 -0.99 -32.53 -4.55
C SER A 81 -0.18 -33.53 -3.71
N GLY A 82 0.31 -33.14 -2.53
CA GLY A 82 1.23 -33.96 -1.75
C GLY A 82 2.70 -33.68 -2.07
N ILE A 83 3.58 -34.13 -1.16
CA ILE A 83 5.03 -34.19 -1.37
C ILE A 83 5.40 -35.37 -2.27
N ILE A 84 4.67 -36.49 -2.19
CA ILE A 84 4.96 -37.68 -3.00
C ILE A 84 4.49 -37.48 -4.43
N ASN A 85 5.33 -37.83 -5.42
CA ASN A 85 4.96 -37.74 -6.83
C ASN A 85 3.83 -38.74 -7.14
N LYS A 86 2.71 -38.25 -7.68
CA LYS A 86 1.52 -39.07 -7.96
C LYS A 86 1.73 -40.09 -9.07
N SER A 87 2.58 -39.81 -10.06
CA SER A 87 2.88 -40.74 -11.14
C SER A 87 3.70 -41.91 -10.62
N ALA A 88 4.73 -41.62 -9.83
CA ALA A 88 5.55 -42.63 -9.15
C ALA A 88 4.72 -43.54 -8.23
N LEU A 89 3.78 -42.95 -7.48
CA LEU A 89 2.89 -43.71 -6.59
C LEU A 89 1.95 -44.64 -7.35
N LYS A 90 1.42 -44.21 -8.51
CA LYS A 90 0.54 -45.04 -9.35
C LYS A 90 1.27 -46.21 -9.98
N GLU A 91 2.54 -46.02 -10.31
CA GLU A 91 3.39 -47.05 -10.93
C GLU A 91 4.02 -47.99 -9.89
N GLY A 92 3.81 -47.73 -8.60
CA GLY A 92 4.30 -48.60 -7.53
C GLY A 92 5.81 -48.52 -7.33
N LEU A 93 6.42 -47.35 -7.53
CA LEU A 93 7.85 -47.16 -7.22
C LEU A 93 8.07 -47.15 -5.71
N ASP A 94 9.20 -47.71 -5.28
CA ASP A 94 9.51 -47.93 -3.86
C ASP A 94 10.46 -46.88 -3.25
N GLU A 95 11.19 -46.13 -4.08
CA GLU A 95 12.19 -45.17 -3.60
C GLU A 95 11.67 -43.73 -3.60
N TYR A 96 11.67 -43.08 -2.44
CA TYR A 96 11.32 -41.66 -2.29
C TYR A 96 12.36 -40.98 -1.42
N TYR A 97 13.19 -40.11 -2.00
CA TYR A 97 14.24 -39.45 -1.24
C TYR A 97 14.72 -38.14 -1.84
N VAL A 98 15.39 -37.35 -1.02
CA VAL A 98 16.23 -36.22 -1.42
C VAL A 98 17.60 -36.40 -0.77
N ALA A 99 18.67 -36.15 -1.52
CA ALA A 99 20.04 -36.32 -1.04
C ALA A 99 20.96 -35.19 -1.55
N PHE A 100 21.79 -34.66 -0.65
CA PHE A 100 22.86 -33.72 -0.94
C PHE A 100 24.20 -34.38 -0.67
N GLU A 101 25.09 -34.34 -1.64
CA GLU A 101 26.47 -34.86 -1.53
C GLU A 101 27.45 -33.73 -1.84
N GLY A 102 28.57 -33.67 -1.12
CA GLY A 102 29.60 -32.67 -1.39
C GLY A 102 30.69 -32.61 -0.34
N LEU A 103 31.18 -31.39 -0.07
CA LEU A 103 32.29 -31.13 0.85
C LEU A 103 31.85 -30.24 2.03
N LEU A 104 32.15 -30.65 3.24
CA LEU A 104 31.98 -29.89 4.48
C LEU A 104 33.37 -29.70 5.11
N ASP A 105 33.86 -28.47 5.18
CA ASP A 105 35.18 -28.13 5.73
C ASP A 105 36.32 -29.03 5.20
N ASP A 106 36.29 -29.28 3.88
CA ASP A 106 37.21 -30.13 3.09
C ASP A 106 37.01 -31.66 3.20
N GLY A 107 36.08 -32.11 4.04
CA GLY A 107 35.67 -33.51 4.18
C GLY A 107 34.45 -33.89 3.33
N PRO A 108 34.36 -35.11 2.74
CA PRO A 108 33.15 -35.54 2.05
C PRO A 108 31.96 -35.66 3.01
N PHE A 109 30.79 -35.18 2.58
CA PHE A 109 29.54 -35.41 3.28
C PHE A 109 28.45 -35.93 2.35
N CYS A 110 27.56 -36.75 2.91
CA CYS A 110 26.33 -37.22 2.28
C CYS A 110 25.18 -37.08 3.26
N LEU A 111 24.21 -36.23 2.93
CA LEU A 111 22.97 -36.05 3.69
C LEU A 111 21.81 -36.56 2.85
N LYS A 112 21.11 -37.58 3.31
CA LYS A 112 19.97 -38.18 2.61
C LYS A 112 18.79 -38.32 3.55
N ARG A 113 17.61 -37.91 3.09
CA ARG A 113 16.33 -38.15 3.76
C ARG A 113 15.44 -38.97 2.86
N SER A 114 14.97 -40.11 3.36
CA SER A 114 14.14 -41.06 2.62
C SER A 114 12.85 -41.38 3.35
N PHE A 115 11.84 -41.80 2.57
CA PHE A 115 10.55 -42.25 3.06
C PHE A 115 10.35 -43.71 2.68
N GLU A 116 10.24 -44.58 3.68
CA GLU A 116 9.98 -46.01 3.54
C GLU A 116 8.47 -46.28 3.66
N ASP A 117 8.03 -47.45 3.19
CA ASP A 117 6.64 -47.96 3.32
C ASP A 117 5.55 -47.02 2.75
N VAL A 118 5.91 -46.21 1.75
CA VAL A 118 5.01 -45.25 1.10
C VAL A 118 3.80 -45.95 0.46
N LEU A 119 4.00 -47.11 -0.19
CA LEU A 119 2.92 -47.87 -0.81
C LEU A 119 1.91 -48.43 0.21
N GLN A 120 2.37 -48.75 1.42
CA GLN A 120 1.53 -49.28 2.51
C GLN A 120 0.85 -48.15 3.31
N ARG A 121 1.19 -46.88 3.01
CA ARG A 121 0.72 -45.69 3.76
C ARG A 121 1.09 -45.70 5.25
N GLU A 122 2.14 -46.44 5.60
CA GLU A 122 2.75 -46.51 6.92
C GLU A 122 4.13 -45.84 6.88
N ILE A 123 4.15 -44.56 6.47
CA ILE A 123 5.40 -43.85 6.18
C ILE A 123 6.32 -43.87 7.39
N LYS A 124 7.55 -44.32 7.15
CA LYS A 124 8.67 -44.17 8.06
C LYS A 124 9.69 -43.22 7.44
N GLU A 125 9.94 -42.12 8.13
CA GLU A 125 10.95 -41.14 7.74
C GLU A 125 12.32 -41.56 8.29
N CYS A 126 13.33 -41.63 7.42
CA CYS A 126 14.70 -41.96 7.80
C CYS A 126 15.66 -40.85 7.39
N LEU A 127 16.55 -40.47 8.31
CA LEU A 127 17.59 -39.47 8.08
C LEU A 127 18.98 -40.12 8.16
N TYR A 128 19.73 -40.00 7.08
CA TYR A 128 21.09 -40.48 6.93
C TYR A 128 22.05 -39.30 6.79
N LEU A 129 23.10 -39.27 7.60
CA LEU A 129 24.18 -38.29 7.49
C LEU A 129 25.53 -39.01 7.61
N GLU A 130 26.38 -38.84 6.60
CA GLU A 130 27.77 -39.28 6.61
C GLU A 130 28.68 -38.05 6.49
N ILE A 131 29.70 -37.96 7.35
CA ILE A 131 30.73 -36.92 7.32
C ILE A 131 32.08 -37.59 7.55
N ASP A 132 33.01 -37.45 6.61
CA ASP A 132 34.36 -38.03 6.70
C ASP A 132 34.39 -39.55 6.99
N GLY A 133 33.38 -40.28 6.50
CA GLY A 133 33.22 -41.72 6.72
C GLY A 133 32.56 -42.10 8.05
N GLU A 134 32.23 -41.13 8.92
CA GLU A 134 31.41 -41.36 10.11
C GLU A 134 29.93 -41.27 9.76
N VAL A 135 29.19 -42.33 10.07
CA VAL A 135 27.76 -42.46 9.74
C VAL A 135 26.88 -42.21 10.97
N TYR A 136 25.88 -41.36 10.78
CA TYR A 136 24.88 -40.98 11.76
C TYR A 136 23.48 -41.26 11.20
N MET A 137 22.58 -41.72 12.06
CA MET A 137 21.19 -42.04 11.71
C MET A 137 20.20 -41.27 12.60
N ASP A 138 19.06 -40.90 12.02
CA ASP A 138 17.87 -40.34 12.67
C ASP A 138 18.19 -39.26 13.72
N ASP A 139 18.00 -39.52 15.01
CA ASP A 139 18.15 -38.51 16.07
C ASP A 139 19.59 -38.00 16.20
N LEU A 140 20.59 -38.88 16.07
CA LEU A 140 22.00 -38.49 16.10
C LEU A 140 22.36 -37.68 14.85
N ALA A 141 21.82 -38.05 13.69
CA ALA A 141 21.98 -37.27 12.46
C ALA A 141 21.32 -35.90 12.60
N ARG A 142 20.14 -35.81 13.21
CA ARG A 142 19.41 -34.56 13.45
C ARG A 142 20.15 -33.63 14.42
N GLU A 143 20.76 -34.17 15.48
CA GLU A 143 21.60 -33.40 16.40
C GLU A 143 22.83 -32.83 15.69
N ARG A 144 23.55 -33.65 14.92
CA ARG A 144 24.70 -33.20 14.14
C ARG A 144 24.32 -32.19 13.06
N LEU A 145 23.21 -32.42 12.35
CA LEU A 145 22.68 -31.52 11.35
C LEU A 145 22.32 -30.15 11.93
N ASN A 146 21.69 -30.13 13.10
CA ASN A 146 21.39 -28.88 13.81
C ASN A 146 22.64 -28.11 14.25
N ARG A 147 23.82 -28.75 14.37
CA ARG A 147 25.08 -28.03 14.60
C ARG A 147 25.65 -27.40 13.32
N ILE A 148 25.37 -28.00 12.15
CA ILE A 148 25.82 -27.50 10.84
C ILE A 148 24.90 -26.38 10.34
N LEU A 149 23.60 -26.67 10.25
CA LEU A 149 22.55 -25.75 9.85
C LEU A 149 21.34 -25.95 10.77
N PRO A 150 21.23 -25.16 11.86
CA PRO A 150 20.05 -25.15 12.71
C PRO A 150 18.76 -25.00 11.91
N SER A 151 17.72 -25.75 12.29
CA SER A 151 16.42 -25.76 11.61
C SER A 151 15.81 -24.37 11.42
N LEU A 152 16.01 -23.47 12.39
CA LEU A 152 15.56 -22.07 12.35
C LEU A 152 16.17 -21.25 11.20
N PHE A 153 17.28 -21.71 10.61
CA PHE A 153 18.03 -20.98 9.57
C PHE A 153 17.80 -21.48 8.16
N VAL A 154 17.16 -22.64 8.00
CA VAL A 154 16.91 -23.22 6.68
C VAL A 154 16.11 -22.25 5.80
N GLU A 155 15.11 -21.55 6.36
CA GLU A 155 14.34 -20.50 5.66
C GLU A 155 15.18 -19.28 5.22
N PHE A 156 16.39 -19.09 5.75
CA PHE A 156 17.28 -17.98 5.37
C PHE A 156 18.30 -18.35 4.30
N PHE A 157 18.58 -19.64 4.11
CA PHE A 157 19.49 -20.12 3.08
C PHE A 157 18.74 -20.70 1.88
N PHE A 158 17.55 -21.24 2.08
CA PHE A 158 16.69 -21.78 1.04
C PHE A 158 15.34 -21.07 1.09
N PHE A 159 15.07 -20.19 0.14
CA PHE A 159 13.83 -19.43 0.11
C PHE A 159 13.39 -19.13 -1.32
N ASP A 160 12.09 -18.91 -1.49
CA ASP A 160 11.52 -18.33 -2.70
C ASP A 160 11.21 -16.84 -2.54
N GLY A 161 10.97 -16.14 -3.66
CA GLY A 161 10.70 -14.70 -3.65
C GLY A 161 9.43 -14.28 -2.88
N GLU A 162 8.46 -15.19 -2.68
CA GLU A 162 7.23 -14.93 -1.91
C GLU A 162 7.50 -15.02 -0.40
N GLU A 163 8.30 -15.99 0.03
CA GLU A 163 8.69 -16.17 1.42
C GLU A 163 9.55 -15.02 1.95
N ILE A 164 10.43 -14.43 1.13
CA ILE A 164 11.18 -13.21 1.55
C ILE A 164 10.21 -12.08 1.86
N GLU A 165 9.11 -11.95 1.12
CA GLU A 165 8.09 -10.93 1.37
C GLU A 165 7.36 -11.19 2.68
N GLU A 166 6.94 -12.43 2.94
CA GLU A 166 6.33 -12.80 4.21
C GLU A 166 7.27 -12.57 5.39
N ILE A 167 8.54 -12.97 5.25
CA ILE A 167 9.55 -12.74 6.29
C ILE A 167 9.79 -11.23 6.44
N SER A 168 9.81 -10.46 5.36
CA SER A 168 10.00 -9.01 5.40
C SER A 168 8.84 -8.28 6.07
N ASN A 169 7.61 -8.76 5.91
CA ASN A 169 6.44 -8.20 6.58
C ASN A 169 6.38 -8.62 8.06
N ASN A 170 6.95 -9.78 8.40
CA ASN A 170 7.00 -10.34 9.75
C ASN A 170 8.36 -10.19 10.45
N ILE A 171 9.26 -9.29 10.00
CA ILE A 171 10.59 -9.07 10.62
C ILE A 171 10.49 -8.84 12.14
N HIS A 172 9.35 -8.35 12.63
CA HIS A 172 9.11 -8.08 14.03
C HIS A 172 8.73 -9.30 14.90
N SER A 173 8.27 -10.41 14.31
CA SER A 173 7.82 -11.60 15.05
C SER A 173 8.74 -12.80 14.77
N GLY A 174 9.35 -13.36 15.82
CA GLY A 174 10.20 -14.55 15.72
C GLY A 174 11.67 -14.30 15.35
N LEU A 175 12.03 -13.07 14.92
CA LEU A 175 13.44 -12.71 14.65
C LEU A 175 14.30 -12.80 15.91
N ARG A 176 13.75 -12.50 17.10
CA ARG A 176 14.44 -12.63 18.39
C ARG A 176 14.98 -14.04 18.66
N GLU A 177 14.10 -15.04 18.66
CA GLU A 177 14.47 -16.44 18.94
C GLU A 177 15.46 -16.96 17.89
N LYS A 178 15.23 -16.59 16.62
CA LYS A 178 16.15 -16.90 15.52
C LYS A 178 17.51 -16.26 15.75
N MET A 179 17.59 -14.96 16.04
CA MET A 179 18.84 -14.25 16.31
C MET A 179 19.58 -14.77 17.54
N GLU A 180 18.88 -15.03 18.65
CA GLU A 180 19.49 -15.58 19.85
C GLU A 180 20.13 -16.95 19.59
N SER A 181 19.51 -17.75 18.70
CA SER A 181 20.07 -19.01 18.22
C SER A 181 21.27 -18.81 17.26
N ILE A 182 21.24 -17.83 16.33
CA ILE A 182 22.34 -17.58 15.34
C ILE A 182 23.60 -17.19 16.09
N LEU A 183 23.41 -16.37 17.12
CA LEU A 183 24.45 -15.66 17.85
C LEU A 183 25.12 -16.52 18.94
N GLN A 184 24.85 -17.83 18.94
CA GLN A 184 25.43 -18.80 19.89
C GLN A 184 25.20 -18.42 21.35
N ILE A 185 24.05 -17.81 21.66
CA ILE A 185 23.68 -17.51 23.05
C ILE A 185 23.19 -18.79 23.74
N THR A 186 22.52 -19.69 23.01
CA THR A 186 21.97 -20.94 23.55
C THR A 186 23.02 -21.85 24.22
N PRO A 187 24.22 -22.08 23.65
CA PRO A 187 25.28 -22.81 24.35
C PRO A 187 25.70 -22.18 25.68
N VAL A 188 25.74 -20.84 25.78
CA VAL A 188 26.07 -20.14 27.03
C VAL A 188 24.97 -20.37 28.07
N ASP A 189 23.71 -20.36 27.65
CA ASP A 189 22.58 -20.69 28.53
C ASP A 189 22.61 -22.12 29.04
N LEU A 190 22.95 -23.08 28.18
CA LEU A 190 23.13 -24.48 28.57
C LEU A 190 24.29 -24.64 29.56
N LEU A 191 25.39 -23.90 29.39
CA LEU A 191 26.49 -23.90 30.35
C LEU A 191 26.07 -23.34 31.71
N ILE A 192 25.33 -22.23 31.73
CA ILE A 192 24.79 -21.65 32.97
C ILE A 192 23.85 -22.64 33.67
N GLN A 193 22.95 -23.30 32.92
CA GLN A 193 22.08 -24.34 33.46
C GLN A 193 22.86 -25.56 33.98
N GLY A 194 23.90 -25.99 33.25
CA GLY A 194 24.79 -27.08 33.66
C GLY A 194 25.54 -26.77 34.96
N LEU A 195 26.03 -25.53 35.11
CA LEU A 195 26.67 -25.04 36.34
C LEU A 195 25.69 -25.04 37.51
N ARG A 196 24.46 -24.55 37.30
CA ARG A 196 23.39 -24.58 38.31
C ARG A 196 23.04 -26.00 38.74
N THR A 197 22.97 -26.93 37.80
CA THR A 197 22.67 -28.34 38.06
C THR A 197 23.80 -29.01 38.84
N THR A 198 25.06 -28.73 38.47
CA THR A 198 26.24 -29.28 39.17
C THR A 198 26.32 -28.74 40.60
N LYS A 199 26.04 -27.44 40.79
CA LYS A 199 25.92 -26.80 42.11
C LYS A 199 24.85 -27.49 42.97
N LYS A 200 23.66 -27.77 42.40
CA LYS A 200 22.57 -28.49 43.08
C LYS A 200 23.00 -29.90 43.50
N ASN A 201 23.61 -30.66 42.58
CA ASN A 201 24.05 -32.02 42.83
C ASN A 201 25.14 -32.12 43.91
N LEU A 202 26.12 -31.19 43.90
CA LEU A 202 27.17 -31.13 44.92
C LEU A 202 26.62 -30.93 46.33
N ILE A 203 25.58 -30.10 46.47
CA ILE A 203 24.96 -29.83 47.77
C ILE A 203 24.12 -31.01 48.23
N LEU A 204 23.34 -31.63 47.33
CA LEU A 204 22.55 -32.82 47.63
C LEU A 204 23.42 -34.05 47.97
N GLN A 205 24.64 -34.16 47.44
CA GLN A 205 25.52 -35.29 47.73
C GLN A 205 26.11 -35.27 49.14
N GLN A 206 26.25 -34.10 49.79
CA GLN A 206 26.85 -34.00 51.12
C GLN A 206 25.87 -33.97 52.28
N GLU A 207 24.61 -33.58 52.05
CA GLU A 207 23.62 -33.56 53.12
C GLU A 207 23.27 -35.00 53.54
N LYS A 208 23.65 -35.39 54.76
CA LYS A 208 23.34 -36.74 55.29
C LYS A 208 21.92 -36.82 55.85
N ASN A 209 21.30 -35.68 56.16
CA ASN A 209 19.98 -35.62 56.75
C ASN A 209 18.89 -35.61 55.66
N GLN A 210 18.11 -36.69 55.60
CA GLN A 210 17.09 -36.89 54.55
C GLN A 210 16.02 -35.79 54.59
N GLU A 211 15.62 -35.32 55.78
CA GLU A 211 14.64 -34.23 55.93
C GLU A 211 15.12 -32.91 55.31
N THR A 212 16.41 -32.58 55.43
CA THR A 212 16.97 -31.34 54.87
C THR A 212 17.10 -31.43 53.34
N LYS A 213 17.39 -32.62 52.81
CA LYS A 213 17.34 -32.90 51.36
C LYS A 213 15.93 -32.73 50.80
N ASP A 214 14.95 -33.31 51.47
CA ASP A 214 13.55 -33.24 51.04
C ASP A 214 13.05 -31.79 51.07
N HIS A 215 13.40 -31.03 52.12
CA HIS A 215 13.06 -29.61 52.25
C HIS A 215 13.73 -28.73 51.18
N LEU A 216 14.99 -29.00 50.83
CA LEU A 216 15.69 -28.31 49.73
C LEU A 216 15.09 -28.64 48.37
N SER A 217 14.74 -29.91 48.12
CA SER A 217 14.11 -30.31 46.86
C SER A 217 12.72 -29.69 46.71
N LEU A 218 11.98 -29.57 47.81
CA LEU A 218 10.67 -28.93 47.86
C LEU A 218 10.78 -27.43 47.58
N LEU A 219 11.78 -26.75 48.16
CA LEU A 219 12.05 -25.34 47.91
C LEU A 219 12.47 -25.10 46.45
N ASP A 220 13.33 -25.94 45.87
CA ASP A 220 13.72 -25.81 44.47
C ASP A 220 12.54 -26.05 43.53
N SER A 221 11.70 -27.06 43.81
CA SER A 221 10.48 -27.33 43.04
C SER A 221 9.49 -26.17 43.14
N ARG A 222 9.40 -25.55 44.31
CA ARG A 222 8.57 -24.35 44.54
C ARG A 222 9.10 -23.15 43.75
N ILE A 223 10.40 -22.91 43.74
CA ILE A 223 11.04 -21.84 42.96
C ILE A 223 10.84 -22.09 41.46
N GLU A 224 11.02 -23.32 40.98
CA GLU A 224 10.77 -23.67 39.57
C GLU A 224 9.31 -23.48 39.18
N HIS A 225 8.36 -23.89 40.04
CA HIS A 225 6.94 -23.67 39.80
C HIS A 225 6.59 -22.18 39.74
N GLN A 226 7.06 -21.39 40.70
CA GLN A 226 6.84 -19.95 40.75
C GLN A 226 7.49 -19.22 39.56
N ASN A 227 8.66 -19.66 39.10
CA ASN A 227 9.30 -19.12 37.91
C ASN A 227 8.48 -19.42 36.64
N LYS A 228 7.95 -20.64 36.49
CA LYS A 228 7.06 -20.99 35.38
C LYS A 228 5.77 -20.17 35.40
N GLU A 229 5.15 -20.00 36.56
CA GLU A 229 3.97 -19.15 36.72
C GLU A 229 4.26 -17.68 36.40
N LEU A 230 5.46 -17.20 36.76
CA LEU A 230 5.92 -15.86 36.44
C LEU A 230 6.11 -15.69 34.92
N GLU A 231 6.78 -16.63 34.25
CA GLU A 231 6.95 -16.62 32.79
C GLU A 231 5.60 -16.61 32.06
N ILE A 232 4.65 -17.45 32.49
CA ILE A 232 3.30 -17.48 31.94
C ILE A 232 2.61 -16.13 32.16
N SER A 233 2.69 -15.56 33.36
CA SER A 233 2.06 -14.27 33.67
C SER A 233 2.69 -13.11 32.90
N GLU A 234 4.01 -13.10 32.71
CA GLU A 234 4.72 -12.12 31.89
C GLU A 234 4.33 -12.24 30.40
N SER A 235 4.16 -13.46 29.88
CA SER A 235 3.67 -13.68 28.51
C SER A 235 2.24 -13.17 28.31
N ILE A 236 1.37 -13.31 29.31
CA ILE A 236 -0.01 -12.82 29.28
C ILE A 236 -0.03 -11.28 29.29
N ILE A 237 0.81 -10.65 30.11
CA ILE A 237 0.97 -9.19 30.13
C ILE A 237 1.40 -8.67 28.76
N GLN A 238 2.32 -9.38 28.09
CA GLN A 238 2.78 -9.00 26.76
C GLN A 238 1.66 -9.09 25.71
N ARG A 239 0.87 -10.18 25.72
CA ARG A 239 -0.32 -10.32 24.87
C ARG A 239 -1.35 -9.20 25.11
N PHE A 240 -1.60 -8.85 26.37
CA PHE A 240 -2.48 -7.73 26.69
C PHE A 240 -1.93 -6.41 26.16
N SER A 241 -0.62 -6.18 26.24
CA SER A 241 0.01 -4.98 25.68
C SER A 241 -0.10 -4.91 24.16
N ASP A 242 0.02 -6.05 23.46
CA ASP A 242 -0.13 -6.09 22.00
C ASP A 242 -1.58 -5.84 21.58
N THR A 243 -2.55 -6.43 22.29
CA THR A 243 -3.98 -6.22 22.04
C THR A 243 -4.39 -4.77 22.34
N GLU A 244 -3.90 -4.19 23.44
CA GLU A 244 -4.09 -2.78 23.79
C GLU A 244 -3.61 -1.87 22.67
N LYS A 245 -2.42 -2.17 22.12
CA LYS A 245 -1.85 -1.40 21.02
C LYS A 245 -2.68 -1.51 19.73
N GLN A 246 -3.13 -2.71 19.37
CA GLN A 246 -4.00 -2.91 18.19
C GLN A 246 -5.29 -2.09 18.31
N LYS A 247 -5.94 -2.11 19.47
CA LYS A 247 -7.15 -1.32 19.72
C LYS A 247 -6.90 0.19 19.71
N LEU A 248 -5.72 0.63 20.18
CA LEU A 248 -5.32 2.03 20.11
C LEU A 248 -5.12 2.47 18.65
N GLU A 249 -4.48 1.65 17.83
CA GLU A 249 -4.31 1.90 16.39
C GLU A 249 -5.66 1.94 15.65
N GLU A 250 -6.59 1.04 15.99
CA GLU A 250 -7.96 1.04 15.45
C GLU A 250 -8.73 2.31 15.84
N LYS A 251 -8.64 2.73 17.10
CA LYS A 251 -9.19 3.99 17.57
C LYS A 251 -8.61 5.21 16.85
N GLU A 252 -7.31 5.23 16.59
CA GLU A 252 -6.67 6.31 15.84
C GLU A 252 -7.15 6.35 14.38
N ARG A 253 -7.32 5.21 13.72
CA ARG A 253 -7.92 5.14 12.38
C ARG A 253 -9.34 5.70 12.36
N LEU A 254 -10.20 5.26 13.28
CA LEU A 254 -11.58 5.78 13.36
C LEU A 254 -11.63 7.28 13.65
N LYS A 255 -10.65 7.82 14.40
CA LYS A 255 -10.52 9.28 14.60
C LYS A 255 -10.11 10.01 13.32
N ILE A 256 -9.21 9.43 12.52
CA ILE A 256 -8.82 9.98 11.22
C ILE A 256 -10.02 9.95 10.27
N ASP A 257 -10.73 8.82 10.18
CA ASP A 257 -11.93 8.68 9.35
C ASP A 257 -13.01 9.70 9.74
N LEU A 258 -13.19 9.94 11.06
CA LEU A 258 -14.07 10.98 11.57
C LEU A 258 -13.62 12.39 11.17
N GLN A 259 -12.31 12.67 11.22
CA GLN A 259 -11.76 13.96 10.79
C GLN A 259 -11.92 14.19 9.29
N ASP A 260 -11.70 13.17 8.46
CA ASP A 260 -11.86 13.24 7.00
C ASP A 260 -13.33 13.44 6.62
N LEU A 261 -14.26 12.77 7.31
CA LEU A 261 -15.70 12.99 7.16
C LEU A 261 -16.10 14.43 7.48
N ILE A 262 -15.56 15.01 8.56
CA ILE A 262 -15.83 16.40 8.96
C ILE A 262 -15.21 17.38 7.96
N ALA A 263 -13.96 17.16 7.56
CA ALA A 263 -13.24 18.04 6.65
C ALA A 263 -13.91 18.11 5.27
N ASN A 264 -14.35 16.97 4.72
CA ASN A 264 -15.03 16.92 3.43
C ASN A 264 -16.39 17.66 3.48
N ASN A 265 -17.14 17.53 4.57
CA ASN A 265 -18.40 18.26 4.75
C ASN A 265 -18.16 19.78 4.88
N ASP A 266 -17.17 20.19 5.66
CA ASP A 266 -16.83 21.61 5.85
C ASP A 266 -16.29 22.29 4.58
N ILE A 267 -15.64 21.53 3.69
CA ILE A 267 -15.20 22.03 2.37
C ILE A 267 -16.41 22.23 1.45
N GLN A 268 -17.24 21.19 1.28
CA GLN A 268 -18.44 21.27 0.43
C GLN A 268 -19.40 22.38 0.89
N ARG A 269 -19.54 22.56 2.21
CA ARG A 269 -20.33 23.64 2.79
C ARG A 269 -19.75 25.01 2.49
N ARG A 270 -18.42 25.19 2.59
CA ARG A 270 -17.76 26.46 2.26
C ARG A 270 -17.93 26.82 0.79
N ASP A 271 -17.80 25.85 -0.11
CA ASP A 271 -17.98 26.07 -1.54
C ASP A 271 -19.41 26.53 -1.88
N LEU A 272 -20.41 25.88 -1.29
CA LEU A 272 -21.82 26.28 -1.48
C LEU A 272 -22.15 27.63 -0.85
N ILE A 273 -21.53 28.00 0.29
CA ILE A 273 -21.67 29.34 0.88
C ILE A 273 -21.03 30.40 -0.03
N HIS A 274 -19.85 30.13 -0.58
CA HIS A 274 -19.20 31.03 -1.54
C HIS A 274 -20.03 31.20 -2.82
N GLU A 275 -20.63 30.12 -3.31
CA GLU A 275 -21.54 30.17 -4.47
C GLU A 275 -22.79 30.98 -4.17
N LYS A 276 -23.40 30.79 -2.99
CA LYS A 276 -24.53 31.59 -2.51
C LYS A 276 -24.17 33.08 -2.44
N ASP A 277 -23.05 33.43 -1.82
CA ASP A 277 -22.62 34.83 -1.66
C ASP A 277 -22.36 35.49 -3.02
N ARG A 278 -21.80 34.72 -3.98
CA ARG A 278 -21.60 35.18 -5.37
C ARG A 278 -22.94 35.44 -6.07
N ILE A 279 -23.91 34.53 -5.96
CA ILE A 279 -25.24 34.69 -6.55
C ILE A 279 -25.99 35.87 -5.90
N ASP A 280 -25.88 36.03 -4.57
CA ASP A 280 -26.46 37.17 -3.85
C ASP A 280 -25.84 38.51 -4.31
N ALA A 281 -24.51 38.57 -4.50
CA ALA A 281 -23.84 39.75 -5.04
C ALA A 281 -24.29 40.06 -6.48
N GLN A 282 -24.38 39.05 -7.35
CA GLN A 282 -24.90 39.21 -8.71
C GLN A 282 -26.36 39.66 -8.73
N MET A 283 -27.19 39.15 -7.82
CA MET A 283 -28.58 39.57 -7.67
C MET A 283 -28.69 41.02 -7.18
N GLN A 284 -27.82 41.46 -6.26
CA GLN A 284 -27.78 42.86 -5.81
C GLN A 284 -27.37 43.79 -6.95
N GLN A 285 -26.36 43.42 -7.74
CA GLN A 285 -25.94 44.18 -8.91
C GLN A 285 -27.07 44.29 -9.94
N GLN A 286 -27.70 43.18 -10.30
CA GLN A 286 -28.82 43.16 -11.26
C GLN A 286 -30.04 43.95 -10.74
N LYS A 287 -30.31 43.96 -9.42
CA LYS A 287 -31.35 44.80 -8.82
C LYS A 287 -31.01 46.29 -8.88
N ALA A 288 -29.74 46.65 -8.72
CA ALA A 288 -29.29 48.03 -8.86
C ALA A 288 -29.42 48.49 -10.33
N ASP A 289 -28.98 47.67 -11.27
CA ASP A 289 -29.12 47.90 -12.72
C ASP A 289 -30.60 48.01 -13.13
N LEU A 290 -31.46 47.16 -12.56
CA LEU A 290 -32.91 47.25 -12.77
C LEU A 290 -33.50 48.55 -12.21
N LYS A 291 -33.05 49.00 -11.02
CA LYS A 291 -33.51 50.26 -10.39
C LYS A 291 -33.21 51.48 -11.25
N ASP A 292 -32.06 51.50 -11.93
CA ASP A 292 -31.72 52.59 -12.85
C ASP A 292 -32.51 52.51 -14.16
N ASN A 293 -32.82 51.30 -14.64
CA ASN A 293 -33.65 51.09 -15.83
C ASN A 293 -35.17 51.23 -15.57
N LEU A 294 -35.64 51.08 -14.33
CA LEU A 294 -37.06 51.21 -13.94
C LEU A 294 -37.60 52.66 -14.13
N LYS A 295 -36.72 53.65 -14.30
CA LYS A 295 -37.11 55.06 -14.57
C LYS A 295 -37.85 55.24 -15.91
N TYR A 296 -37.78 54.25 -16.81
CA TYR A 296 -38.35 54.30 -18.17
C TYR A 296 -39.63 53.44 -18.35
N ILE A 297 -40.25 52.95 -17.28
CA ILE A 297 -41.27 51.89 -17.34
C ILE A 297 -42.70 52.34 -17.64
N VAL A 298 -43.03 53.61 -17.40
CA VAL A 298 -44.40 54.11 -17.58
C VAL A 298 -44.98 53.87 -19.00
N PRO A 299 -44.20 53.97 -20.10
CA PRO A 299 -44.75 53.76 -21.44
C PRO A 299 -44.88 52.27 -21.82
N LEU A 300 -43.99 51.38 -21.35
CA LEU A 300 -43.97 49.95 -21.73
C LEU A 300 -45.16 49.14 -21.22
N ALA A 301 -45.75 49.55 -20.08
CA ALA A 301 -46.84 48.81 -19.46
C ALA A 301 -48.16 48.87 -20.24
N ASN A 302 -48.29 49.75 -21.24
CA ASN A 302 -49.51 49.90 -22.02
C ASN A 302 -49.24 49.93 -23.53
N ARG A 303 -48.86 48.76 -24.06
CA ARG A 303 -48.53 48.54 -25.48
C ARG A 303 -49.64 48.99 -26.44
N LYS A 304 -50.90 48.94 -26.02
CA LYS A 304 -52.03 49.48 -26.79
C LYS A 304 -51.95 50.99 -26.99
N ILE A 305 -51.59 51.75 -25.96
CA ILE A 305 -51.43 53.20 -26.05
C ILE A 305 -50.25 53.55 -26.96
N LEU A 306 -49.15 52.80 -26.88
CA LEU A 306 -48.00 52.98 -27.77
C LEU A 306 -48.36 52.71 -29.24
N GLN A 307 -49.07 51.61 -29.51
CA GLN A 307 -49.54 51.29 -30.86
C GLN A 307 -50.57 52.30 -31.38
N GLU A 308 -51.49 52.76 -30.52
CA GLU A 308 -52.43 53.82 -30.89
C GLU A 308 -51.70 55.13 -31.15
N LEU A 309 -50.67 55.47 -30.39
CA LEU A 309 -49.88 56.68 -30.58
C LEU A 309 -49.03 56.59 -31.86
N GLU A 310 -48.45 55.43 -32.17
CA GLU A 310 -47.78 55.16 -33.45
C GLU A 310 -48.76 55.29 -34.61
N GLN A 311 -49.92 54.65 -34.53
CA GLN A 311 -50.96 54.75 -35.55
C GLN A 311 -51.48 56.18 -35.71
N HIS A 312 -51.61 56.95 -34.62
CA HIS A 312 -51.99 58.36 -34.70
C HIS A 312 -50.87 59.22 -35.29
N ILE A 313 -49.60 58.94 -34.99
CA ILE A 313 -48.46 59.65 -35.60
C ILE A 313 -48.37 59.33 -37.10
N GLU A 314 -48.57 58.07 -37.49
CA GLU A 314 -48.61 57.62 -38.90
C GLU A 314 -49.79 58.26 -39.63
N ALA A 315 -50.98 58.21 -39.03
CA ALA A 315 -52.19 58.82 -39.57
C ALA A 315 -52.07 60.35 -39.65
N LEU A 316 -51.38 61.00 -38.70
CA LEU A 316 -51.09 62.44 -38.77
C LEU A 316 -50.13 62.75 -39.92
N LYS A 317 -49.08 61.96 -40.13
CA LYS A 317 -48.21 62.11 -41.31
C LYS A 317 -49.01 61.99 -42.60
N GLU A 318 -49.83 60.94 -42.74
CA GLU A 318 -50.66 60.72 -43.95
C GLU A 318 -51.78 61.75 -44.14
N HIS A 319 -52.39 62.24 -43.05
CA HIS A 319 -53.48 63.23 -43.13
C HIS A 319 -53.00 64.64 -43.43
N THR A 320 -51.76 64.99 -43.05
CA THR A 320 -51.17 66.29 -43.40
C THR A 320 -50.92 66.35 -44.90
N ASP A 321 -50.48 65.24 -45.51
CA ASP A 321 -50.23 65.17 -46.96
C ASP A 321 -51.53 65.22 -47.81
N ARG A 322 -52.64 64.65 -47.33
CA ARG A 322 -53.88 64.54 -48.14
C ARG A 322 -54.80 65.77 -48.11
N LYS A 323 -54.93 66.46 -46.97
CA LYS A 323 -55.88 67.59 -46.85
C LYS A 323 -55.39 68.85 -47.58
N ASP A 324 -54.08 69.03 -47.68
CA ASP A 324 -53.51 70.18 -48.39
C ASP A 324 -53.60 70.00 -49.91
N ILE A 325 -53.46 68.78 -50.44
CA ILE A 325 -53.63 68.49 -51.88
C ILE A 325 -55.07 68.71 -52.34
N GLU A 326 -56.08 68.30 -51.56
CA GLU A 326 -57.49 68.53 -51.91
C GLU A 326 -57.92 70.01 -51.75
N GLY A 327 -57.38 70.70 -50.74
CA GLY A 327 -57.56 72.14 -50.55
C GLY A 327 -56.96 72.95 -51.70
N TYR A 328 -55.75 72.59 -52.13
CA TYR A 328 -55.09 73.17 -53.30
C TYR A 328 -55.83 72.85 -54.59
N LYS A 329 -56.25 71.59 -54.84
CA LYS A 329 -57.06 71.22 -56.01
C LYS A 329 -58.34 72.05 -56.11
N ARG A 330 -59.04 72.26 -55.00
CA ARG A 330 -60.24 73.14 -54.98
C ARG A 330 -59.91 74.60 -55.28
N CYS A 331 -58.81 75.13 -54.76
CA CYS A 331 -58.40 76.51 -55.01
C CYS A 331 -57.93 76.69 -56.45
N VAL A 332 -57.15 75.75 -57.00
CA VAL A 332 -56.70 75.74 -58.40
C VAL A 332 -57.89 75.64 -59.34
N GLU A 333 -58.86 74.75 -59.10
CA GLU A 333 -60.06 74.63 -59.94
C GLU A 333 -60.97 75.87 -59.88
N LYS A 334 -61.07 76.53 -58.71
CA LYS A 334 -61.82 77.78 -58.56
C LYS A 334 -61.12 78.94 -59.26
N ILE A 335 -59.82 79.10 -59.04
CA ILE A 335 -59.01 80.15 -59.68
C ILE A 335 -58.98 79.94 -61.20
N SER A 336 -58.89 78.69 -61.66
CA SER A 336 -58.93 78.36 -63.09
C SER A 336 -60.26 78.77 -63.73
N ARG A 337 -61.39 78.45 -63.08
CA ARG A 337 -62.74 78.86 -63.55
C ARG A 337 -62.95 80.37 -63.49
N ASP A 338 -62.60 81.02 -62.38
CA ASP A 338 -62.80 82.46 -62.20
C ASP A 338 -61.86 83.31 -63.11
N MET A 339 -60.66 82.83 -63.43
CA MET A 339 -59.74 83.49 -64.38
C MET A 339 -60.15 83.29 -65.85
N LEU A 340 -60.64 82.10 -66.22
CA LEU A 340 -61.15 81.80 -67.57
C LEU A 340 -62.37 82.68 -67.91
N ASP A 341 -63.29 82.87 -66.97
CA ASP A 341 -64.49 83.69 -67.18
C ASP A 341 -64.23 85.19 -66.93
N GLY A 342 -63.32 85.56 -66.02
CA GLY A 342 -63.10 86.96 -65.62
C GLY A 342 -62.06 87.74 -66.44
N VAL A 343 -60.99 87.10 -66.91
CA VAL A 343 -59.83 87.77 -67.55
C VAL A 343 -59.76 87.49 -69.05
N ILE A 344 -60.01 86.25 -69.48
CA ILE A 344 -59.95 85.85 -70.90
C ILE A 344 -61.19 86.32 -71.68
N GLY A 345 -62.33 86.51 -71.01
CA GLY A 345 -63.54 87.11 -71.59
C GLY A 345 -63.45 88.62 -71.86
N LYS A 346 -62.57 89.34 -71.15
CA LYS A 346 -62.46 90.81 -71.24
C LYS A 346 -61.38 91.34 -72.20
N TYR A 347 -60.41 90.52 -72.64
CA TYR A 347 -59.23 91.02 -73.35
C TYR A 347 -58.83 90.27 -74.65
N SER A 348 -59.62 89.31 -75.17
CA SER A 348 -59.27 88.59 -76.41
C SER A 348 -60.45 88.36 -77.37
N THR A 349 -60.30 88.79 -78.63
CA THR A 349 -61.35 88.93 -79.67
C THR A 349 -61.40 87.81 -80.73
N THR A 350 -60.64 86.71 -80.59
CA THR A 350 -60.67 85.60 -81.56
C THR A 350 -60.69 84.23 -80.85
N ASP A 351 -61.58 83.31 -81.25
CA ASP A 351 -61.78 82.00 -80.59
C ASP A 351 -60.53 81.09 -80.58
N GLN A 352 -59.63 81.27 -81.55
CA GLN A 352 -58.39 80.50 -81.64
C GLN A 352 -57.30 80.99 -80.64
N GLN A 353 -57.32 82.27 -80.28
CA GLN A 353 -56.44 82.85 -79.25
C GLN A 353 -56.93 82.56 -77.83
N LYS A 354 -58.25 82.43 -77.62
CA LYS A 354 -58.84 81.99 -76.34
C LYS A 354 -58.45 80.55 -75.97
N LYS A 355 -58.45 79.63 -76.95
CA LYS A 355 -57.99 78.26 -76.73
C LYS A 355 -56.48 78.19 -76.44
N SER A 356 -55.65 78.89 -77.22
CA SER A 356 -54.20 78.84 -77.01
C SER A 356 -53.74 79.48 -75.69
N LEU A 357 -54.34 80.59 -75.26
CA LEU A 357 -54.05 81.19 -73.94
C LEU A 357 -54.61 80.33 -72.78
N GLY A 358 -55.79 79.74 -72.96
CA GLY A 358 -56.35 78.79 -72.01
C GLY A 358 -55.46 77.55 -71.83
N ASP A 359 -54.94 77.00 -72.91
CA ASP A 359 -54.05 75.83 -72.90
C ASP A 359 -52.67 76.16 -72.28
N ILE A 360 -52.12 77.36 -72.50
CA ILE A 360 -50.86 77.79 -71.87
C ILE A 360 -51.04 77.99 -70.36
N VAL A 361 -52.13 78.62 -69.92
CA VAL A 361 -52.41 78.84 -68.48
C VAL A 361 -52.72 77.52 -67.77
N LEU A 362 -53.47 76.61 -68.42
CA LEU A 362 -53.69 75.25 -67.91
C LEU A 362 -52.40 74.44 -67.88
N GLY A 363 -51.51 74.64 -68.85
CA GLY A 363 -50.17 74.05 -68.88
C GLY A 363 -49.31 74.52 -67.70
N VAL A 364 -49.24 75.82 -67.44
CA VAL A 364 -48.48 76.39 -66.31
C VAL A 364 -49.05 76.00 -64.95
N LEU A 365 -50.37 75.89 -64.81
CA LEU A 365 -51.00 75.44 -63.57
C LEU A 365 -50.78 73.95 -63.30
N LYS A 366 -50.80 73.11 -64.34
CA LYS A 366 -50.45 71.69 -64.22
C LYS A 366 -48.96 71.47 -63.94
N ASP A 367 -48.08 72.27 -64.55
CA ASP A 367 -46.64 72.25 -64.25
C ASP A 367 -46.36 72.76 -62.83
N LEU A 368 -47.11 73.73 -62.31
CA LEU A 368 -47.03 74.17 -60.91
C LEU A 368 -47.50 73.10 -59.93
N GLU A 369 -48.58 72.37 -60.25
CA GLU A 369 -49.04 71.21 -59.45
C GLU A 369 -47.93 70.14 -59.38
N HIS A 370 -47.28 69.84 -60.50
CA HIS A 370 -46.18 68.86 -60.53
C HIS A 370 -44.92 69.36 -59.79
N ARG A 371 -44.55 70.64 -59.93
CA ARG A 371 -43.37 71.23 -59.27
C ARG A 371 -43.55 71.41 -57.76
N LEU A 372 -44.76 71.74 -57.29
CA LEU A 372 -45.07 71.82 -55.86
C LEU A 372 -45.13 70.43 -55.19
N SER A 373 -45.42 69.38 -55.97
CA SER A 373 -45.36 67.99 -55.50
C SER A 373 -43.93 67.49 -55.34
N GLU A 374 -42.97 68.00 -56.13
CA GLU A 374 -41.56 67.58 -56.10
C GLU A 374 -40.67 68.40 -55.15
N GLU A 375 -40.95 69.69 -54.91
CA GLU A 375 -40.08 70.56 -54.10
C GLU A 375 -40.46 70.72 -52.61
N GLY A 376 -41.48 70.00 -52.11
CA GLY A 376 -41.67 69.76 -50.67
C GLY A 376 -41.49 70.97 -49.75
N TYR A 377 -42.31 72.02 -49.91
CA TYR A 377 -42.34 73.14 -48.96
C TYR A 377 -43.09 72.74 -47.67
N PRO A 378 -42.42 72.68 -46.51
CA PRO A 378 -43.04 72.23 -45.28
C PRO A 378 -43.61 73.42 -44.52
N GLN A 379 -44.93 73.64 -44.60
CA GLN A 379 -45.64 74.40 -43.56
C GLN A 379 -46.98 73.74 -43.23
N GLY A 380 -46.88 72.60 -42.54
CA GLY A 380 -47.91 72.11 -41.64
C GLY A 380 -47.65 72.59 -40.21
N ILE A 381 -48.71 72.75 -39.42
CA ILE A 381 -48.80 73.53 -38.16
C ILE A 381 -48.01 72.92 -36.95
N LEU A 382 -47.11 71.96 -37.15
CA LEU A 382 -46.19 71.42 -36.13
C LEU A 382 -44.78 71.13 -36.71
N PRO A 383 -43.66 71.48 -36.03
CA PRO A 383 -42.30 71.28 -36.56
C PRO A 383 -41.90 69.80 -36.63
N ASN A 384 -41.32 69.38 -37.76
CA ASN A 384 -40.85 68.01 -38.02
C ASN A 384 -39.80 67.51 -36.98
N GLU A 385 -39.08 68.43 -36.34
CA GLU A 385 -38.12 68.13 -35.25
C GLU A 385 -38.80 67.55 -34.00
N ALA A 386 -40.03 67.98 -33.69
CA ALA A 386 -40.77 67.46 -32.53
C ALA A 386 -41.22 66.01 -32.76
N ILE A 387 -41.61 65.68 -34.00
CA ILE A 387 -42.01 64.32 -34.40
C ILE A 387 -40.79 63.39 -34.36
N GLN A 388 -39.63 63.80 -34.87
CA GLN A 388 -38.41 63.00 -34.80
C GLN A 388 -37.91 62.78 -33.35
N SER A 389 -37.99 63.80 -32.50
CA SER A 389 -37.68 63.70 -31.07
C SER A 389 -38.55 62.65 -30.36
N ILE A 390 -39.87 62.69 -30.58
CA ILE A 390 -40.81 61.73 -30.00
C ILE A 390 -40.52 60.31 -30.50
N THR A 391 -40.25 60.15 -31.80
CA THR A 391 -39.94 58.85 -32.42
C THR A 391 -38.63 58.25 -31.85
N SER A 392 -37.59 59.08 -31.67
CA SER A 392 -36.30 58.63 -31.12
C SER A 392 -36.38 58.21 -29.64
N ASN A 393 -37.25 58.88 -28.86
CA ASN A 393 -37.51 58.51 -27.47
C ASN A 393 -38.33 57.22 -27.36
N LEU A 394 -39.26 56.96 -28.29
CA LEU A 394 -40.02 55.71 -28.38
C LEU A 394 -39.12 54.49 -28.67
N ILE A 395 -38.17 54.61 -29.61
CA ILE A 395 -37.21 53.54 -29.94
C ILE A 395 -36.31 53.20 -28.74
N ARG A 396 -35.88 54.21 -27.96
CA ARG A 396 -35.13 53.99 -26.72
C ARG A 396 -35.91 53.20 -25.68
N ILE A 397 -37.23 53.38 -25.62
CA ILE A 397 -38.12 52.66 -24.69
C ILE A 397 -38.28 51.18 -25.13
N GLU A 398 -38.47 50.90 -26.42
CA GLU A 398 -38.57 49.52 -26.94
C GLU A 398 -37.26 48.73 -26.80
N SER A 399 -36.11 49.37 -26.95
CA SER A 399 -34.78 48.74 -26.82
C SER A 399 -34.34 48.43 -25.38
N SER A 400 -35.21 48.61 -24.39
CA SER A 400 -34.84 48.45 -22.98
C SER A 400 -34.46 47.00 -22.66
N ALA A 401 -33.26 46.81 -22.11
CA ALA A 401 -32.74 45.51 -21.67
C ALA A 401 -33.51 44.90 -20.47
N LEU A 402 -34.70 45.43 -20.15
CA LEU A 402 -35.52 45.09 -19.00
C LEU A 402 -35.98 43.63 -19.02
N GLU A 403 -36.42 43.11 -20.18
CA GLU A 403 -36.83 41.70 -20.30
C GLU A 403 -35.67 40.75 -19.96
N LYS A 404 -34.47 41.02 -20.48
CA LYS A 404 -33.26 40.24 -20.18
C LYS A 404 -32.84 40.32 -18.71
N HIS A 405 -32.99 41.47 -18.06
CA HIS A 405 -32.68 41.62 -16.63
C HIS A 405 -33.71 40.90 -15.75
N VAL A 406 -35.00 40.95 -16.11
CA VAL A 406 -36.06 40.21 -15.40
C VAL A 406 -35.88 38.71 -15.54
N GLU A 407 -35.56 38.21 -16.74
CA GLU A 407 -35.24 36.79 -16.94
C GLU A 407 -34.00 36.36 -16.16
N SER A 408 -32.95 37.18 -16.14
CA SER A 408 -31.72 36.90 -15.40
C SER A 408 -31.96 36.88 -13.89
N LEU A 409 -32.77 37.81 -13.36
CA LEU A 409 -33.19 37.81 -11.95
C LEU A 409 -34.05 36.58 -11.60
N CYS A 410 -34.92 36.14 -12.49
CA CYS A 410 -35.70 34.92 -12.31
C CYS A 410 -34.81 33.67 -12.28
N LYS A 411 -33.77 33.61 -13.12
CA LYS A 411 -32.77 32.53 -13.11
C LYS A 411 -31.95 32.54 -11.83
N LEU A 412 -31.33 33.68 -11.48
CA LEU A 412 -30.56 33.85 -10.25
C LEU A 412 -31.38 33.52 -8.98
N LYS A 413 -32.68 33.85 -8.96
CA LYS A 413 -33.57 33.49 -7.84
C LYS A 413 -33.86 32.00 -7.76
N LYS A 414 -33.96 31.29 -8.89
CA LYS A 414 -34.08 29.83 -8.94
C LYS A 414 -32.78 29.17 -8.49
N ASP A 415 -31.64 29.65 -8.98
CA ASP A 415 -30.31 29.13 -8.62
C ASP A 415 -30.04 29.33 -7.12
N LEU A 416 -30.36 30.50 -6.58
CA LEU A 416 -30.26 30.79 -5.15
C LEU A 416 -31.17 29.89 -4.31
N ARG A 417 -32.38 29.59 -4.80
CA ARG A 417 -33.29 28.64 -4.14
C ARG A 417 -32.71 27.23 -4.17
N TYR A 418 -32.16 26.79 -5.29
CA TYR A 418 -31.52 25.50 -5.45
C TYR A 418 -30.30 25.34 -4.52
N VAL A 419 -29.42 26.34 -4.47
CA VAL A 419 -28.25 26.35 -3.57
C VAL A 419 -28.68 26.36 -2.10
N LYS A 420 -29.74 27.09 -1.74
CA LYS A 420 -30.30 27.05 -0.37
C LYS A 420 -30.89 25.69 -0.02
N GLU A 421 -31.68 25.09 -0.91
CA GLU A 421 -32.22 23.73 -0.74
C GLU A 421 -31.07 22.72 -0.59
N ARG A 422 -29.97 22.88 -1.33
CA ARG A 422 -28.78 22.02 -1.22
C ARG A 422 -28.01 22.19 0.10
N ILE A 423 -27.91 23.43 0.60
CA ILE A 423 -27.33 23.72 1.91
C ILE A 423 -28.21 23.14 3.03
N ASP A 424 -29.53 23.22 2.90
CA ASP A 424 -30.47 22.65 3.86
C ASP A 424 -30.46 21.12 3.81
N GLU A 425 -30.34 20.50 2.63
CA GLU A 425 -30.14 19.04 2.49
C GLU A 425 -28.87 18.56 3.19
N LEU A 426 -27.74 19.27 3.07
CA LEU A 426 -26.51 18.94 3.80
C LEU A 426 -26.64 19.05 5.32
N ASN A 427 -27.57 19.88 5.82
CA ASN A 427 -27.87 19.97 7.25
C ASN A 427 -28.83 18.85 7.72
N VAL A 428 -29.58 18.24 6.80
CA VAL A 428 -30.63 17.24 7.05
C VAL A 428 -30.18 15.82 6.65
N ASP A 429 -28.92 15.62 6.24
CA ASP A 429 -28.35 14.28 6.04
C ASP A 429 -28.27 13.53 7.39
N ASP A 430 -29.41 13.02 7.84
CA ASP A 430 -29.59 12.10 8.97
C ASP A 430 -28.65 10.90 8.85
N VAL A 431 -28.27 10.54 7.62
CA VAL A 431 -27.32 9.48 7.29
C VAL A 431 -25.89 9.83 7.71
N LEU A 432 -25.45 11.09 7.56
CA LEU A 432 -24.12 11.54 7.98
C LEU A 432 -24.07 11.77 9.49
N ALA A 433 -25.15 12.30 10.08
CA ALA A 433 -25.30 12.40 11.53
C ALA A 433 -25.29 11.01 12.19
N ALA A 434 -26.03 10.05 11.65
CA ALA A 434 -26.06 8.67 12.12
C ALA A 434 -24.69 7.98 12.01
N LYS A 435 -23.97 8.14 10.88
CA LYS A 435 -22.60 7.61 10.72
C LYS A 435 -21.62 8.24 11.69
N LYS A 436 -21.77 9.54 11.99
CA LYS A 436 -20.95 10.24 12.97
C LYS A 436 -21.20 9.70 14.39
N GLU A 437 -22.47 9.51 14.75
CA GLU A 437 -22.84 8.91 16.03
C GLU A 437 -22.38 7.46 16.15
N GLU A 438 -22.46 6.67 15.07
CA GLU A 438 -21.97 5.29 15.00
C GLU A 438 -20.45 5.21 15.22
N ILE A 439 -19.66 6.02 14.50
CA ILE A 439 -18.21 6.07 14.68
C ILE A 439 -17.85 6.56 16.09
N GLN A 440 -18.55 7.56 16.63
CA GLN A 440 -18.33 8.03 18.00
C GLN A 440 -18.69 6.97 19.05
N PHE A 441 -19.74 6.19 18.81
CA PHE A 441 -20.12 5.08 19.67
C PHE A 441 -19.06 3.98 19.64
N SER A 442 -18.58 3.57 18.46
CA SER A 442 -17.49 2.60 18.33
C SER A 442 -16.19 3.07 18.99
N ILE A 443 -15.84 4.36 18.88
CA ILE A 443 -14.69 4.94 19.60
C ILE A 443 -14.85 4.79 21.11
N LYS A 444 -16.07 5.02 21.64
CA LYS A 444 -16.35 4.91 23.07
C LYS A 444 -16.32 3.45 23.55
N GLU A 445 -16.85 2.51 22.77
CA GLU A 445 -16.73 1.08 23.07
C GLU A 445 -15.26 0.65 23.11
N LEU A 446 -14.45 1.06 22.13
CA LEU A 446 -13.02 0.79 22.12
C LEU A 446 -12.30 1.41 23.32
N GLU A 447 -12.69 2.61 23.77
CA GLU A 447 -12.16 3.24 24.98
C GLU A 447 -12.45 2.41 26.24
N ASP A 448 -13.69 1.95 26.40
CA ASP A 448 -14.09 1.11 27.53
C ASP A 448 -13.36 -0.25 27.51
N GLU A 449 -13.18 -0.85 26.32
CA GLU A 449 -12.42 -2.08 26.17
C GLU A 449 -10.93 -1.92 26.46
N ILE A 450 -10.31 -0.82 26.01
CA ILE A 450 -8.91 -0.48 26.33
C ILE A 450 -8.76 -0.34 27.84
N LYS A 451 -9.67 0.39 28.49
CA LYS A 451 -9.65 0.60 29.94
C LYS A 451 -9.76 -0.73 30.69
N LYS A 452 -10.70 -1.60 30.30
CA LYS A 452 -10.84 -2.93 30.89
C LYS A 452 -9.55 -3.76 30.74
N LYS A 453 -8.91 -3.71 29.57
CA LYS A 453 -7.64 -4.42 29.32
C LYS A 453 -6.48 -3.85 30.14
N GLN A 454 -6.46 -2.53 30.35
CA GLN A 454 -5.48 -1.89 31.25
C GLN A 454 -5.65 -2.35 32.70
N GLU A 455 -6.89 -2.44 33.19
CA GLU A 455 -7.18 -2.96 34.54
C GLU A 455 -6.75 -4.44 34.68
N GLU A 456 -7.06 -5.29 33.69
CA GLU A 456 -6.61 -6.69 33.65
C GLU A 456 -5.07 -6.81 33.65
N LYS A 457 -4.39 -5.95 32.88
CA LYS A 457 -2.93 -5.88 32.79
C LYS A 457 -2.31 -5.45 34.12
N GLU A 458 -2.87 -4.45 34.79
CA GLU A 458 -2.36 -3.97 36.07
C GLU A 458 -2.55 -5.02 37.18
N SER A 459 -3.69 -5.71 37.21
CA SER A 459 -3.91 -6.84 38.11
C SER A 459 -2.88 -7.96 37.92
N LYS A 460 -2.56 -8.32 36.66
CA LYS A 460 -1.52 -9.32 36.36
C LYS A 460 -0.10 -8.85 36.69
N LYS A 461 0.20 -7.55 36.56
CA LYS A 461 1.49 -7.01 37.03
C LYS A 461 1.64 -7.11 38.53
N GLU A 462 0.58 -6.85 39.30
CA GLU A 462 0.59 -7.05 40.75
C GLU A 462 0.84 -8.51 41.11
N GLU A 463 0.21 -9.46 40.40
CA GLU A 463 0.46 -10.89 40.57
C GLU A 463 1.92 -11.26 40.30
N CYS A 464 2.50 -10.75 39.20
CA CYS A 464 3.93 -10.93 38.90
C CYS A 464 4.83 -10.38 40.01
N ARG A 465 4.49 -9.23 40.58
CA ARG A 465 5.24 -8.64 41.70
C ARG A 465 5.17 -9.53 42.95
N ARG A 466 3.99 -10.07 43.28
CA ARG A 466 3.82 -11.01 44.39
C ARG A 466 4.61 -12.31 44.16
N LEU A 467 4.63 -12.82 42.93
CA LEU A 467 5.41 -14.00 42.55
C LEU A 467 6.92 -13.74 42.69
N LYS A 468 7.42 -12.58 42.22
CA LYS A 468 8.82 -12.16 42.38
C LYS A 468 9.22 -12.06 43.85
N ASP A 469 8.40 -11.40 44.68
CA ASP A 469 8.63 -11.32 46.12
C ASP A 469 8.63 -12.71 46.78
N GLY A 470 7.79 -13.63 46.30
CA GLY A 470 7.74 -15.02 46.74
C GLY A 470 9.02 -15.80 46.39
N ILE A 471 9.49 -15.66 45.15
CA ILE A 471 10.73 -16.27 44.66
C ILE A 471 11.91 -15.77 45.48
N ASP A 472 12.01 -14.46 45.74
CA ASP A 472 13.09 -13.88 46.55
C ASP A 472 13.11 -14.41 47.98
N ARG A 473 11.94 -14.61 48.59
CA ARG A 473 11.84 -15.21 49.94
C ARG A 473 12.31 -16.66 49.94
N SER A 474 11.85 -17.46 48.98
CA SER A 474 12.26 -18.86 48.87
C SER A 474 13.75 -18.99 48.52
N GLN A 475 14.31 -18.10 47.69
CA GLN A 475 15.74 -18.06 47.41
C GLN A 475 16.56 -17.71 48.65
N LYS A 476 16.14 -16.71 49.43
CA LYS A 476 16.80 -16.35 50.70
C LYS A 476 16.77 -17.50 51.71
N GLU A 477 15.63 -18.16 51.85
CA GLU A 477 15.49 -19.33 52.73
C GLU A 477 16.39 -20.49 52.30
N ARG A 478 16.45 -20.75 50.98
CA ARG A 478 17.38 -21.74 50.39
C ARG A 478 18.84 -21.38 50.67
N ASP A 479 19.24 -20.13 50.49
CA ASP A 479 20.61 -19.68 50.72
C ASP A 479 21.01 -19.78 52.21
N LEU A 480 20.05 -19.56 53.11
CA LEU A 480 20.24 -19.70 54.55
C LEU A 480 20.41 -21.18 54.95
N LEU A 481 19.65 -22.09 54.33
CA LEU A 481 19.85 -23.53 54.47
C LEU A 481 21.21 -23.95 53.89
N TYR A 482 21.60 -23.43 52.72
CA TYR A 482 22.91 -23.70 52.14
C TYR A 482 24.08 -23.26 53.04
N SER A 483 23.96 -22.11 53.71
CA SER A 483 25.01 -21.69 54.67
C SER A 483 25.17 -22.62 55.88
N LYS A 484 24.12 -23.37 56.26
CA LYS A 484 24.16 -24.30 57.40
C LYS A 484 24.80 -25.65 57.06
N ILE A 485 24.90 -25.99 55.77
CA ILE A 485 25.40 -27.27 55.25
C ILE A 485 26.92 -27.22 55.01
N ASN A 486 27.53 -26.02 55.04
CA ASN A 486 28.91 -25.79 54.60
C ASN A 486 29.97 -26.52 55.46
N THR A 487 30.75 -27.37 54.79
CA THR A 487 32.12 -27.74 55.18
C THR A 487 33.13 -26.95 54.34
N GLU A 488 34.29 -26.58 54.90
CA GLU A 488 35.34 -25.73 54.25
C GLU A 488 35.74 -26.18 52.82
N ARG A 489 35.64 -27.48 52.51
CA ARG A 489 36.04 -28.05 51.22
C ARG A 489 35.01 -27.81 50.11
N ILE A 490 33.73 -27.84 50.45
CA ILE A 490 32.64 -27.52 49.52
C ILE A 490 32.50 -26.02 49.31
N GLU A 491 32.77 -25.23 50.34
CA GLU A 491 32.67 -23.77 50.25
C GLU A 491 33.55 -23.21 49.13
N LYS A 492 34.79 -23.69 48.99
CA LYS A 492 35.68 -23.36 47.86
C LYS A 492 35.13 -23.81 46.50
N GLN A 493 34.53 -24.99 46.40
CA GLN A 493 33.95 -25.48 45.14
C GLN A 493 32.70 -24.69 44.74
N LEU A 494 31.84 -24.36 45.71
CA LEU A 494 30.66 -23.52 45.51
C LEU A 494 31.04 -22.08 45.18
N GLU A 495 32.10 -21.55 45.77
CA GLU A 495 32.62 -20.22 45.49
C GLU A 495 33.16 -20.14 44.04
N ILE A 496 33.90 -21.16 43.59
CA ILE A 496 34.31 -21.29 42.19
C ILE A 496 33.09 -21.36 41.26
N LEU A 497 32.10 -22.21 41.56
CA LEU A 497 30.89 -22.35 40.73
C LEU A 497 30.07 -21.05 40.67
N ARG A 498 29.93 -20.33 41.79
CA ARG A 498 29.27 -19.01 41.83
C ARG A 498 30.07 -17.96 41.05
N GLY A 499 31.40 -18.00 41.14
CA GLY A 499 32.29 -17.15 40.36
C GLY A 499 32.12 -17.38 38.86
N LEU A 500 32.13 -18.65 38.44
CA LEU A 500 31.90 -19.05 37.05
C LEU A 500 30.51 -18.62 36.58
N GLU A 501 29.44 -18.87 37.35
CA GLU A 501 28.08 -18.44 37.01
C GLU A 501 28.01 -16.93 36.78
N LYS A 502 28.58 -16.12 37.68
CA LYS A 502 28.65 -14.65 37.50
C LYS A 502 29.44 -14.24 36.27
N ILE A 503 30.57 -14.90 35.99
CA ILE A 503 31.40 -14.61 34.82
C ILE A 503 30.63 -14.94 33.54
N PHE A 504 29.98 -16.10 33.46
CA PHE A 504 29.20 -16.49 32.29
C PHE A 504 27.97 -15.61 32.08
N GLU A 505 27.29 -15.18 33.15
CA GLU A 505 26.17 -14.25 33.04
C GLU A 505 26.63 -12.87 32.54
N ALA A 506 27.74 -12.34 33.07
CA ALA A 506 28.32 -11.09 32.59
C ALA A 506 28.84 -11.21 31.15
N TYR A 507 29.43 -12.36 30.80
CA TYR A 507 29.85 -12.67 29.44
C TYR A 507 28.65 -12.70 28.48
N LYS A 508 27.56 -13.38 28.85
CA LYS A 508 26.31 -13.42 28.08
C LYS A 508 25.78 -12.01 27.80
N GLN A 509 25.68 -11.16 28.83
CA GLN A 509 25.21 -9.79 28.67
C GLN A 509 26.09 -8.97 27.72
N ARG A 510 27.42 -9.06 27.88
CA ARG A 510 28.37 -8.37 26.99
C ARG A 510 28.33 -8.91 25.56
N LEU A 511 28.19 -10.22 25.40
CA LEU A 511 28.06 -10.87 24.11
C LEU A 511 26.81 -10.38 23.39
N ILE A 512 25.66 -10.34 24.06
CA ILE A 512 24.41 -9.80 23.51
C ILE A 512 24.58 -8.36 23.02
N LEU A 513 25.16 -7.48 23.85
CA LEU A 513 25.36 -6.08 23.49
C LEU A 513 26.28 -5.95 22.26
N THR A 514 27.43 -6.63 22.29
CA THR A 514 28.40 -6.58 21.20
C THR A 514 27.82 -7.12 19.88
N LEU A 515 27.04 -8.20 19.96
CA LEU A 515 26.43 -8.80 18.78
C LEU A 515 25.29 -7.95 18.22
N LYS A 516 24.52 -7.26 19.07
CA LYS A 516 23.53 -6.26 18.61
C LYS A 516 24.22 -5.14 17.85
N ASP A 517 25.30 -4.59 18.39
CA ASP A 517 26.04 -3.50 17.74
C ASP A 517 26.63 -3.95 16.39
N ASN A 518 27.32 -5.10 16.37
CA ASN A 518 27.89 -5.67 15.15
C ASN A 518 26.83 -5.94 14.08
N LEU A 519 25.64 -6.35 14.50
CA LEU A 519 24.54 -6.65 13.59
C LEU A 519 23.90 -5.36 13.06
N CYS A 520 23.68 -4.33 13.88
CA CYS A 520 23.24 -3.01 13.40
C CYS A 520 24.20 -2.45 12.35
N ASP A 521 25.51 -2.46 12.66
CA ASP A 521 26.55 -1.97 11.77
C ASP A 521 26.67 -2.80 10.49
N GLY A 522 26.56 -4.13 10.63
CA GLY A 522 26.58 -5.06 9.51
C GLY A 522 25.41 -4.83 8.56
N ILE A 523 24.19 -4.75 9.09
CA ILE A 523 22.98 -4.53 8.27
C ILE A 523 23.11 -3.20 7.54
N LEU A 524 23.49 -2.13 8.24
CA LEU A 524 23.64 -0.81 7.64
C LEU A 524 24.67 -0.83 6.50
N ARG A 525 25.82 -1.47 6.72
CA ARG A 525 26.89 -1.60 5.73
C ARG A 525 26.46 -2.40 4.51
N HIS A 526 25.80 -3.54 4.71
CA HIS A 526 25.31 -4.38 3.62
C HIS A 526 24.17 -3.69 2.87
N TYR A 527 23.24 -3.05 3.57
CA TYR A 527 22.15 -2.28 2.97
C TYR A 527 22.67 -1.15 2.07
N LYS A 528 23.64 -0.36 2.54
CA LYS A 528 24.25 0.72 1.75
C LYS A 528 25.02 0.23 0.52
N LYS A 529 25.53 -1.01 0.53
CA LYS A 529 26.11 -1.64 -0.67
C LYS A 529 25.05 -2.04 -1.68
N LEU A 530 23.83 -2.36 -1.22
CA LEU A 530 22.72 -2.77 -2.08
C LEU A 530 21.97 -1.54 -2.64
N ILE A 531 21.72 -0.53 -1.81
CA ILE A 531 21.09 0.76 -2.20
C ILE A 531 21.94 1.94 -1.71
N PRO A 532 22.91 2.41 -2.51
CA PRO A 532 23.81 3.50 -2.09
C PRO A 532 23.11 4.85 -1.86
N ASN A 533 22.07 5.13 -2.63
CA ASN A 533 21.40 6.45 -2.68
C ASN A 533 20.17 6.57 -1.78
N ASP A 534 19.95 5.63 -0.86
CA ASP A 534 18.79 5.67 0.05
C ASP A 534 19.02 6.58 1.27
N ASN A 535 17.94 7.13 1.83
CA ASN A 535 17.99 8.06 2.97
C ASN A 535 18.22 7.38 4.33
N LEU A 536 18.22 6.04 4.38
CA LEU A 536 18.53 5.26 5.58
C LEU A 536 19.91 5.64 6.12
N ALA A 537 20.00 6.15 7.35
CA ALA A 537 21.27 6.54 7.96
C ALA A 537 21.66 5.64 9.14
N LYS A 538 20.67 5.14 9.88
CA LYS A 538 20.90 4.37 11.10
C LYS A 538 19.90 3.23 11.25
N ILE A 539 20.37 2.13 11.84
CA ILE A 539 19.56 0.99 12.22
C ILE A 539 19.73 0.81 13.73
N GLU A 540 18.62 0.69 14.43
CA GLU A 540 18.58 0.43 15.87
C GLU A 540 17.79 -0.84 16.13
N ILE A 541 18.20 -1.59 17.15
CA ILE A 541 17.55 -2.84 17.55
C ILE A 541 17.22 -2.74 19.03
N ASP A 542 15.93 -2.79 19.34
CA ASP A 542 15.46 -2.66 20.71
C ASP A 542 15.68 -3.95 21.56
N SER A 543 15.22 -3.91 22.80
CA SER A 543 15.28 -5.05 23.73
C SER A 543 14.51 -6.28 23.25
N ASN A 544 13.49 -6.08 22.41
CA ASN A 544 12.67 -7.14 21.81
C ASN A 544 13.20 -7.58 20.44
N PHE A 545 14.39 -7.13 20.03
CA PHE A 545 14.98 -7.34 18.71
C PHE A 545 14.15 -6.75 17.56
N LYS A 546 13.35 -5.72 17.84
CA LYS A 546 12.66 -4.97 16.82
C LYS A 546 13.65 -4.06 16.12
N ILE A 547 13.79 -4.25 14.81
CA ILE A 547 14.59 -3.38 13.95
C ILE A 547 13.80 -2.09 13.68
N THR A 548 14.38 -0.96 14.05
CA THR A 548 13.92 0.38 13.69
C THR A 548 14.96 1.03 12.78
N ILE A 549 14.46 1.75 11.79
CA ILE A 549 15.29 2.39 10.76
C ILE A 549 15.09 3.89 10.90
N LYS A 550 16.18 4.66 10.85
CA LYS A 550 16.15 6.11 10.92
C LYS A 550 16.82 6.75 9.72
N ASP A 551 16.30 7.91 9.33
CA ASP A 551 16.86 8.72 8.27
C ASP A 551 18.04 9.60 8.75
N LEU A 552 18.58 10.43 7.86
CA LEU A 552 19.67 11.37 8.15
C LEU A 552 19.31 12.43 9.22
N ASN A 553 18.02 12.65 9.49
CA ASN A 553 17.52 13.60 10.47
C ASN A 553 17.17 12.94 11.82
N ASP A 554 17.51 11.65 12.00
CA ASP A 554 17.15 10.82 13.16
C ASP A 554 15.63 10.57 13.29
N GLU A 555 14.85 10.79 12.22
CA GLU A 555 13.42 10.50 12.19
C GLU A 555 13.17 9.02 11.83
N MET A 556 12.13 8.43 12.43
CA MET A 556 11.80 7.03 12.17
C MET A 556 11.22 6.85 10.76
N ILE A 557 11.86 6.00 9.97
CA ILE A 557 11.31 5.55 8.69
C ILE A 557 10.33 4.42 8.98
N ASN A 558 9.05 4.64 8.70
CA ASN A 558 8.05 3.59 8.82
C ASN A 558 8.29 2.53 7.74
N VAL A 559 8.80 1.36 8.16
CA VAL A 559 9.03 0.20 7.28
C VAL A 559 7.76 -0.18 6.53
N ALA A 560 6.57 0.01 7.10
CA ALA A 560 5.30 -0.28 6.41
C ALA A 560 5.11 0.55 5.14
N ASN A 561 5.60 1.79 5.13
CA ASN A 561 5.50 2.74 4.01
C ASN A 561 6.62 2.57 2.97
N GLN A 562 7.58 1.68 3.20
CA GLN A 562 8.60 1.36 2.20
C GLN A 562 8.01 0.54 1.06
N SER A 563 8.60 0.71 -0.13
CA SER A 563 8.26 -0.12 -1.29
C SER A 563 8.57 -1.60 -1.02
N SER A 564 7.86 -2.50 -1.69
CA SER A 564 8.09 -3.95 -1.61
C SER A 564 9.52 -4.33 -1.98
N GLY A 565 10.15 -3.64 -2.94
CA GLY A 565 11.55 -3.82 -3.30
C GLY A 565 12.54 -3.41 -2.19
N GLN A 566 12.33 -2.27 -1.54
CA GLN A 566 13.19 -1.83 -0.42
C GLN A 566 13.10 -2.78 0.78
N LYS A 567 11.89 -3.27 1.08
CA LYS A 567 11.63 -4.30 2.09
C LYS A 567 12.42 -5.58 1.82
N GLN A 568 12.37 -6.09 0.58
CA GLN A 568 13.15 -7.25 0.16
C GLN A 568 14.67 -7.01 0.30
N ILE A 569 15.17 -5.84 -0.09
CA ILE A 569 16.59 -5.52 0.01
C ILE A 569 17.04 -5.44 1.48
N LEU A 570 16.21 -4.89 2.37
CA LEU A 570 16.47 -4.90 3.80
C LEU A 570 16.54 -6.33 4.35
N ALA A 571 15.61 -7.20 3.97
CA ALA A 571 15.63 -8.61 4.36
C ALA A 571 16.93 -9.31 3.88
N ILE A 572 17.34 -9.08 2.62
CA ILE A 572 18.60 -9.59 2.08
C ILE A 572 19.80 -9.06 2.89
N ALA A 573 19.83 -7.78 3.26
CA ALA A 573 20.90 -7.19 4.07
C ALA A 573 20.97 -7.80 5.48
N ILE A 574 19.81 -8.06 6.10
CA ILE A 574 19.71 -8.77 7.39
C ILE A 574 20.28 -10.18 7.27
N PHE A 575 19.88 -10.94 6.26
CA PHE A 575 20.34 -12.31 6.07
C PHE A 575 21.83 -12.37 5.73
N TRP A 576 22.31 -11.44 4.90
CA TRP A 576 23.73 -11.34 4.60
C TRP A 576 24.56 -11.09 5.85
N THR A 577 24.10 -10.17 6.71
CA THR A 577 24.76 -9.87 7.99
C THR A 577 24.76 -11.06 8.93
N LEU A 578 23.61 -11.73 9.08
CA LEU A 578 23.47 -12.91 9.93
C LEU A 578 24.36 -14.06 9.47
N SER A 579 24.39 -14.33 8.16
CA SER A 579 25.26 -15.33 7.55
C SER A 579 26.74 -15.00 7.83
N ALA A 580 27.15 -13.75 7.62
CA ALA A 580 28.51 -13.29 7.91
C ALA A 580 28.89 -13.42 9.39
N LEU A 581 27.98 -13.08 10.32
CA LEU A 581 28.23 -13.18 11.76
C LEU A 581 28.20 -14.62 12.29
N SER A 582 27.43 -15.50 11.66
CA SER A 582 27.38 -16.92 12.04
C SER A 582 28.70 -17.65 11.75
N GLY A 583 29.50 -17.15 10.81
CA GLY A 583 30.72 -17.80 10.34
C GLY A 583 30.48 -19.08 9.52
N SER A 584 29.22 -19.53 9.39
CA SER A 584 28.88 -20.76 8.68
C SER A 584 28.93 -20.56 7.17
N LYS A 585 29.75 -21.38 6.48
CA LYS A 585 29.87 -21.36 5.02
C LYS A 585 28.79 -22.21 4.35
N ILE A 586 27.53 -21.78 4.42
CA ILE A 586 26.37 -22.52 3.92
C ILE A 586 26.01 -22.03 2.51
N PRO A 587 25.69 -22.93 1.55
CA PRO A 587 25.25 -22.58 0.22
C PRO A 587 23.87 -21.94 0.24
N LEU A 588 23.64 -21.03 -0.70
CA LEU A 588 22.42 -20.25 -0.82
C LEU A 588 21.60 -20.78 -2.02
N ILE A 589 20.34 -21.16 -1.83
CA ILE A 589 19.44 -21.62 -2.91
C ILE A 589 18.22 -20.70 -2.98
N ILE A 590 18.04 -20.00 -4.10
CA ILE A 590 17.02 -18.95 -4.20
C ILE A 590 16.15 -19.10 -5.47
N ASP A 591 14.84 -19.07 -5.30
CA ASP A 591 13.85 -18.99 -6.40
C ASP A 591 13.37 -17.55 -6.53
N THR A 592 13.26 -17.07 -7.77
CA THR A 592 12.74 -15.72 -8.12
C THR A 592 13.25 -14.54 -7.26
N PRO A 593 14.58 -14.38 -7.05
CA PRO A 593 15.10 -13.45 -6.04
C PRO A 593 14.84 -11.97 -6.31
N LEU A 594 14.58 -11.57 -7.57
CA LEU A 594 14.80 -10.18 -8.00
C LEU A 594 13.62 -9.54 -8.76
N SER A 595 12.49 -10.25 -8.94
CA SER A 595 11.37 -9.78 -9.79
C SER A 595 10.78 -8.42 -9.43
N ARG A 596 10.88 -7.98 -8.18
CA ARG A 596 10.29 -6.73 -7.67
C ARG A 596 11.32 -5.64 -7.35
N ILE A 597 12.59 -5.88 -7.67
CA ILE A 597 13.69 -4.95 -7.46
C ILE A 597 14.02 -4.30 -8.80
N ASP A 598 14.27 -3.00 -8.83
CA ASP A 598 14.64 -2.27 -10.04
C ASP A 598 16.04 -2.67 -10.57
N ALA A 599 16.29 -2.41 -11.85
CA ALA A 599 17.49 -2.88 -12.53
C ALA A 599 18.81 -2.43 -11.86
N THR A 600 18.84 -1.21 -11.30
CA THR A 600 20.04 -0.68 -10.63
C THR A 600 20.36 -1.46 -9.37
N ASN A 601 19.35 -1.70 -8.53
CA ASN A 601 19.53 -2.46 -7.29
C ASN A 601 19.77 -3.95 -7.57
N ARG A 602 19.18 -4.54 -8.63
CA ARG A 602 19.51 -5.90 -9.08
C ARG A 602 20.98 -6.05 -9.42
N HIS A 603 21.55 -5.09 -10.15
CA HIS A 603 22.98 -5.06 -10.47
C HIS A 603 23.84 -5.05 -9.20
N ASN A 604 23.47 -4.25 -8.21
CA ASN A 604 24.18 -4.19 -6.93
C ASN A 604 24.08 -5.51 -6.16
N ILE A 605 22.92 -6.17 -6.15
CA ILE A 605 22.74 -7.48 -5.48
C ILE A 605 23.61 -8.54 -6.16
N ILE A 606 23.58 -8.62 -7.50
CA ILE A 606 24.40 -9.59 -8.23
C ILE A 606 25.88 -9.35 -7.91
N THR A 607 26.35 -8.11 -8.06
CA THR A 607 27.77 -7.74 -7.91
C THR A 607 28.28 -7.81 -6.47
N ASN A 608 27.46 -7.46 -5.48
CA ASN A 608 27.90 -7.37 -4.09
C ASN A 608 27.50 -8.57 -3.24
N TYR A 609 26.35 -9.19 -3.49
CA TYR A 609 25.84 -10.31 -2.68
C TYR A 609 26.14 -11.66 -3.33
N TYR A 610 25.79 -11.87 -4.60
CA TYR A 610 26.02 -13.18 -5.26
C TYR A 610 27.50 -13.47 -5.55
N HIS A 611 28.30 -12.44 -5.81
CA HIS A 611 29.75 -12.58 -5.98
C HIS A 611 30.50 -12.84 -4.66
N GLN A 612 29.89 -12.54 -3.50
CA GLN A 612 30.56 -12.62 -2.21
C GLN A 612 30.15 -13.90 -1.47
N ASN A 613 31.06 -14.88 -1.48
CA ASN A 613 31.11 -16.07 -0.61
C ASN A 613 30.05 -17.18 -0.84
N ASN A 614 30.57 -18.41 -0.78
CA ASN A 614 29.89 -19.72 -0.89
C ASN A 614 29.14 -19.96 -2.20
N GLN A 615 28.81 -21.22 -2.44
CA GLN A 615 28.02 -21.65 -3.59
C GLN A 615 26.63 -21.01 -3.55
N VAL A 616 26.26 -20.32 -4.62
CA VAL A 616 24.94 -19.71 -4.81
C VAL A 616 24.24 -20.42 -5.96
N ILE A 617 23.07 -20.99 -5.71
CA ILE A 617 22.21 -21.64 -6.70
C ILE A 617 20.96 -20.77 -6.87
N ILE A 618 20.83 -20.10 -8.01
CA ILE A 618 19.64 -19.30 -8.32
C ILE A 618 18.74 -20.03 -9.31
N LEU A 619 17.42 -19.88 -9.14
CA LEU A 619 16.39 -20.39 -10.02
C LEU A 619 15.65 -19.22 -10.68
N PRO A 620 16.27 -18.50 -11.63
CA PRO A 620 15.67 -17.33 -12.24
C PRO A 620 14.47 -17.68 -13.12
N HIS A 621 13.54 -16.75 -13.25
CA HIS A 621 12.52 -16.78 -14.31
C HIS A 621 12.96 -15.90 -15.50
N ASN A 622 12.34 -16.12 -16.67
CA ASN A 622 12.74 -15.49 -17.94
C ASN A 622 12.70 -13.94 -17.89
N GLY A 623 11.89 -13.35 -17.01
CA GLY A 623 11.82 -11.90 -16.82
C GLY A 623 12.82 -11.30 -15.82
N GLU A 624 13.53 -12.13 -15.04
CA GLU A 624 14.37 -11.66 -13.91
C GLU A 624 15.86 -11.57 -14.25
N MET A 625 16.33 -12.41 -15.17
CA MET A 625 17.72 -12.45 -15.60
C MET A 625 17.76 -12.17 -17.11
N THR A 626 17.57 -10.89 -17.48
CA THR A 626 17.69 -10.48 -18.88
C THR A 626 19.16 -10.51 -19.32
N ILE A 627 19.41 -10.28 -20.61
CA ILE A 627 20.77 -10.22 -21.17
C ILE A 627 21.69 -9.30 -20.36
N ARG A 628 21.16 -8.18 -19.85
CA ARG A 628 21.92 -7.20 -19.04
C ARG A 628 22.36 -7.77 -17.70
N GLU A 629 21.47 -8.43 -16.95
CA GLU A 629 21.84 -9.05 -15.68
C GLU A 629 22.77 -10.26 -15.88
N TYR A 630 22.58 -11.00 -16.99
CA TYR A 630 23.48 -12.09 -17.35
C TYR A 630 24.90 -11.60 -17.63
N GLU A 631 25.07 -10.51 -18.38
CA GLU A 631 26.39 -9.93 -18.68
C GLU A 631 27.14 -9.56 -17.39
N VAL A 632 26.43 -9.01 -16.41
CA VAL A 632 26.99 -8.66 -15.09
C VAL A 632 27.37 -9.92 -14.30
N ALA A 633 26.54 -10.97 -14.37
CA ALA A 633 26.76 -12.21 -13.65
C ALA A 633 27.78 -13.16 -14.32
N GLN A 634 28.09 -12.96 -15.61
CA GLN A 634 28.82 -13.91 -16.45
C GLN A 634 30.18 -14.33 -15.86
N ASP A 635 30.86 -13.39 -15.21
CA ASP A 635 32.16 -13.63 -14.60
C ASP A 635 32.06 -14.52 -13.36
N SER A 636 30.91 -14.55 -12.69
CA SER A 636 30.63 -15.38 -11.51
C SER A 636 29.90 -16.70 -11.80
N ILE A 637 29.30 -16.86 -12.98
CA ILE A 637 28.54 -18.08 -13.34
C ILE A 637 29.48 -19.27 -13.57
N ALA A 638 29.44 -20.24 -12.65
CA ALA A 638 30.14 -21.51 -12.70
C ALA A 638 29.39 -22.58 -13.52
N GLY A 639 28.05 -22.55 -13.56
CA GLY A 639 27.25 -23.55 -14.28
C GLY A 639 25.84 -23.09 -14.64
N LEU A 640 25.34 -23.56 -15.78
CA LEU A 640 24.01 -23.30 -16.31
C LEU A 640 23.23 -24.61 -16.47
N TYR A 641 22.00 -24.62 -15.98
CA TYR A 641 21.10 -25.76 -16.02
C TYR A 641 19.71 -25.31 -16.41
N LYS A 642 18.90 -26.23 -16.95
CA LYS A 642 17.51 -26.01 -17.32
C LYS A 642 16.63 -27.13 -16.78
N ILE A 643 15.52 -26.74 -16.16
CA ILE A 643 14.43 -27.64 -15.80
C ILE A 643 13.56 -27.79 -17.05
N GLU A 644 13.48 -29.02 -17.55
CA GLU A 644 12.55 -29.42 -18.60
C GLU A 644 11.41 -30.18 -17.93
N ASN A 645 10.16 -29.79 -18.20
CA ASN A 645 8.99 -30.51 -17.70
C ASN A 645 7.99 -30.68 -18.85
N SER A 646 7.36 -31.84 -18.92
CA SER A 646 6.24 -32.10 -19.82
C SER A 646 4.97 -31.38 -19.33
N ASP A 647 3.98 -31.23 -20.21
CA ASP A 647 2.71 -30.54 -19.88
C ASP A 647 1.96 -31.13 -18.68
N ASP A 648 2.31 -32.35 -18.26
CA ASP A 648 1.75 -33.03 -17.10
C ASP A 648 2.29 -32.53 -15.74
N ARG A 649 3.31 -31.66 -15.75
CA ARG A 649 3.95 -31.04 -14.57
C ARG A 649 4.52 -32.04 -13.54
N GLY A 650 4.61 -33.32 -13.90
CA GLY A 650 4.97 -34.42 -12.99
C GLY A 650 6.31 -35.09 -13.29
N HIS A 651 6.97 -34.73 -14.39
CA HIS A 651 8.20 -35.35 -14.88
C HIS A 651 9.30 -34.33 -15.16
N ALA A 652 9.50 -33.41 -14.21
CA ALA A 652 10.58 -32.43 -14.25
C ALA A 652 11.95 -33.14 -14.28
N LYS A 653 12.83 -32.71 -15.19
CA LYS A 653 14.22 -33.15 -15.29
C LYS A 653 15.14 -31.93 -15.32
N ILE A 654 16.31 -32.04 -14.70
CA ILE A 654 17.31 -30.97 -14.73
C ILE A 654 18.45 -31.41 -15.64
N LYS A 655 18.80 -30.59 -16.63
CA LYS A 655 19.91 -30.84 -17.55
C LYS A 655 20.87 -29.66 -17.58
N ALA A 656 22.14 -29.92 -17.83
CA ALA A 656 23.09 -28.86 -18.15
C ALA A 656 22.64 -28.15 -19.44
N ALA A 657 22.70 -26.82 -19.43
CA ALA A 657 22.24 -25.99 -20.53
C ALA A 657 23.36 -25.11 -21.06
N GLN A 658 23.31 -24.80 -22.36
CA GLN A 658 24.19 -23.81 -22.98
C GLN A 658 23.55 -22.43 -22.93
N LYS A 659 24.38 -21.38 -23.06
CA LYS A 659 23.97 -19.98 -23.02
C LYS A 659 22.78 -19.68 -23.96
N ASP A 660 22.81 -20.23 -25.17
CA ASP A 660 21.79 -20.01 -26.21
C ASP A 660 20.44 -20.72 -25.93
N ALA A 661 20.41 -21.70 -25.02
CA ALA A 661 19.19 -22.44 -24.67
C ALA A 661 18.39 -21.80 -23.52
N VAL A 662 18.95 -20.72 -22.96
CA VAL A 662 18.64 -20.16 -21.66
C VAL A 662 18.37 -18.64 -21.73
N LEU A 663 19.03 -17.94 -22.66
CA LEU A 663 18.87 -16.50 -22.92
C LEU A 663 17.89 -16.19 -24.06
#